data_AF-A0A945S525-F1
#
_entry.id   AF-A0A945S525-F1
#
_cell.length_a   1.000
_cell.length_b   1.000
_cell.length_c   1.000
_cell.angle_alpha   90.00
_cell.angle_beta   90.00
_cell.angle_gamma   90.00
#
_symmetry.space_group_name_H-M   'P 1'
#
loop_
_entity.id
_entity.type
_entity.pdbx_description
1 polymer ?
#
loop_
_entity_poly.entity_id
_entity_poly.type
_entity_poly.pdbx_seq_one_letter_code
_entity_poly.pdbx_strand_id
1 'polypeptide(L)'
;MRLLVVSLLVFGGCRFSCAQQIGWQFRFAQEGFAQAKYGPEITKGQGHYVLEHGYLSNIQQEFAPLAIADFPCFGIRARNVKGGIFVKFRIDGQWQKRWIVADWRPQELQTRYVDLRECGDEVSGIWLNSRSSEDGAEWFLDWIGIVKSDNPLDVTILSPGALTRLPDGRTVVLTLTNGLGIDAELVCAAKGLSQPQERPASKQLRLKTDQTAHVDLPVSSVVGSRYELSVMDRADGTVYFQEVLTVPPVLEARMETPSYRNAVYATQDLGRVEIRCRINVVAPAPWELEATATLFQGEKPLKSTAATTRESEMRLMLSTEGVGIGEYVVVVDLKHEGRNVARQQMPLRVYGPYPNEVRIGPDLNTLRNGKPFFPVGFYSVPTQHLRRVADAGFSVVLTYSSATGHLKDYLDEAGRVGLSAVVHSPALWFREDGEERLREAVATLKDHPALLGWYLIDEPSLGRKGTSPADLARLYALMQELDPYHPTFTVYCRPAEFAAYRDTHDVFMCDPYPVGNRELSQVVEWTELAKDAMGGDKPVHIVPQAFGSEDGPQVHWRLPTAAEEICMGYLALVHGAKALFYYRFDVQQHDRNLADQGKWPWVTIGYLPELRPETWAGLEMLGAQMKRLAPVILSPEPSVSATVTPAKPMLHAALREHEGTRYLFVVNPHEETVDAEIRMAGVKIETVHRLSEGSAGPDAGAVAEQDIPVKGGVFHDCFGKLAVHIYRFE
;
A
#
# COMPACT_ATOMS: atom_id res chain seq x y z
N MET A 1 -37.59 13.07 -14.27
CA MET A 1 -37.00 13.05 -15.64
C MET A 1 -35.74 13.89 -15.57
N ARG A 2 -34.48 13.45 -15.63
CA ARG A 2 -33.75 12.18 -15.90
C ARG A 2 -32.47 12.26 -15.00
N LEU A 3 -32.15 11.29 -14.15
CA LEU A 3 -31.30 10.10 -14.43
C LEU A 3 -29.96 10.43 -15.13
N LEU A 4 -28.85 10.40 -14.38
CA LEU A 4 -27.77 9.39 -14.55
C LEU A 4 -26.76 9.45 -13.38
N VAL A 5 -26.68 8.36 -12.63
CA VAL A 5 -25.65 8.02 -11.64
C VAL A 5 -25.05 6.69 -12.11
N VAL A 6 -23.81 6.68 -12.58
CA VAL A 6 -22.94 5.51 -12.86
C VAL A 6 -21.52 6.11 -13.02
N SER A 7 -20.39 5.67 -12.48
CA SER A 7 -19.86 4.35 -12.14
C SER A 7 -18.70 4.50 -11.13
N LEU A 8 -18.59 3.59 -10.16
CA LEU A 8 -17.39 3.35 -9.36
C LEU A 8 -17.14 1.82 -9.38
N LEU A 9 -15.95 1.41 -9.84
CA LEU A 9 -15.36 0.05 -9.77
C LEU A 9 -13.89 0.27 -9.34
N VAL A 10 -13.49 -0.05 -8.10
CA VAL A 10 -13.04 -1.34 -7.51
C VAL A 10 -11.70 -1.85 -8.07
N PHE A 11 -10.68 -1.92 -7.19
CA PHE A 11 -9.81 -3.08 -6.97
C PHE A 11 -9.13 -2.97 -5.59
N GLY A 12 -9.19 -4.03 -4.78
CA GLY A 12 -8.53 -4.12 -3.48
C GLY A 12 -9.19 -5.18 -2.60
N GLY A 13 -8.49 -6.28 -2.33
CA GLY A 13 -8.99 -7.35 -1.48
C GLY A 13 -9.04 -6.94 -0.01
N CYS A 14 -10.22 -6.51 0.45
CA CYS A 14 -10.72 -6.73 1.80
C CYS A 14 -12.25 -6.52 1.74
N ARG A 15 -12.97 -7.50 2.29
CA ARG A 15 -14.42 -7.64 2.19
C ARG A 15 -15.18 -6.68 3.11
N PHE A 16 -16.47 -6.55 2.79
CA PHE A 16 -17.57 -5.86 3.50
C PHE A 16 -17.82 -4.40 3.13
N SER A 17 -18.53 -4.18 2.01
CA SER A 17 -19.37 -2.99 1.86
C SER A 17 -20.69 -3.20 2.61
N CYS A 18 -20.77 -2.80 3.89
CA CYS A 18 -22.04 -2.45 4.54
C CYS A 18 -21.82 -1.82 5.92
N ALA A 19 -21.58 -0.51 5.97
CA ALA A 19 -21.55 0.24 7.23
C ALA A 19 -22.90 0.20 8.01
N GLN A 20 -23.97 -0.37 7.43
CA GLN A 20 -25.30 -0.48 8.04
C GLN A 20 -25.56 -1.81 8.77
N GLN A 21 -24.61 -2.76 8.80
CA GLN A 21 -24.83 -4.12 9.31
C GLN A 21 -24.17 -4.43 10.68
N ILE A 22 -23.25 -3.59 11.14
CA ILE A 22 -22.47 -3.83 12.35
C ILE A 22 -22.83 -2.74 13.37
N GLY A 23 -23.47 -3.14 14.47
CA GLY A 23 -23.77 -2.24 15.58
C GLY A 23 -22.53 -2.02 16.44
N TRP A 24 -21.75 -3.09 16.62
CA TRP A 24 -20.47 -3.03 17.28
C TRP A 24 -19.57 -4.17 16.82
N GLN A 25 -18.28 -3.90 16.66
CA GLN A 25 -17.28 -4.92 16.36
C GLN A 25 -16.04 -4.66 17.19
N PHE A 26 -15.50 -5.74 17.71
CA PHE A 26 -14.20 -5.76 18.32
C PHE A 26 -13.12 -5.60 17.24
N ARG A 27 -12.36 -4.50 17.30
CA ARG A 27 -11.27 -4.25 16.35
C ARG A 27 -9.96 -4.68 16.97
N PHE A 28 -9.25 -5.61 16.30
CA PHE A 28 -7.88 -5.96 16.65
C PHE A 28 -6.95 -4.82 16.24
N ALA A 29 -6.96 -3.75 17.01
CA ALA A 29 -5.99 -2.67 16.91
C ALA A 29 -4.78 -3.02 17.77
N GLN A 30 -3.58 -2.88 17.19
CA GLN A 30 -2.31 -3.18 17.86
C GLN A 30 -2.18 -2.44 19.21
N GLU A 31 -2.71 -1.21 19.28
CA GLU A 31 -2.62 -0.32 20.44
C GLU A 31 -3.48 -0.79 21.63
N GLY A 32 -4.60 -1.47 21.39
CA GLY A 32 -5.56 -1.87 22.44
C GLY A 32 -5.16 -3.12 23.24
N PHE A 33 -4.16 -3.86 22.76
CA PHE A 33 -3.73 -5.14 23.35
C PHE A 33 -2.27 -5.19 23.79
N ALA A 34 -1.45 -4.22 23.36
CA ALA A 34 -0.03 -4.18 23.64
C ALA A 34 0.33 -4.17 25.15
N GLN A 35 -0.65 -3.96 26.05
CA GLN A 35 -0.46 -3.94 27.51
C GLN A 35 -1.05 -5.15 28.26
N ALA A 36 -1.77 -6.06 27.59
CA ALA A 36 -2.38 -7.21 28.25
C ALA A 36 -1.37 -8.36 28.36
N LYS A 37 -1.10 -8.84 29.59
CA LYS A 37 -0.16 -9.94 29.91
C LYS A 37 -0.35 -11.23 29.08
N TYR A 38 -1.52 -11.44 28.47
CA TYR A 38 -1.82 -12.56 27.56
C TYR A 38 -2.59 -12.11 26.30
N GLY A 39 -2.32 -10.90 25.82
CA GLY A 39 -2.93 -10.36 24.59
C GLY A 39 -2.51 -11.14 23.33
N PRO A 40 -3.32 -11.12 22.26
CA PRO A 40 -2.96 -11.77 21.00
C PRO A 40 -1.83 -11.04 20.28
N GLU A 41 -1.04 -11.79 19.51
CA GLU A 41 -0.27 -11.23 18.40
C GLU A 41 -1.24 -10.89 17.26
N ILE A 42 -1.19 -9.65 16.75
CA ILE A 42 -2.12 -9.22 15.69
C ILE A 42 -1.41 -9.31 14.34
N THR A 43 -1.89 -10.22 13.47
CA THR A 43 -1.39 -10.38 12.10
C THR A 43 -2.52 -10.14 11.09
N LYS A 44 -2.35 -9.18 10.19
CA LYS A 44 -3.35 -8.83 9.14
C LYS A 44 -4.77 -8.57 9.70
N GLY A 45 -4.86 -7.95 10.89
CA GLY A 45 -6.13 -7.65 11.55
C GLY A 45 -6.79 -8.83 12.29
N GLN A 46 -6.09 -9.95 12.43
CA GLN A 46 -6.55 -11.14 13.17
C GLN A 46 -5.75 -11.30 14.47
N GLY A 47 -6.40 -11.73 15.56
CA GLY A 47 -5.74 -12.04 16.82
C GLY A 47 -5.25 -13.49 16.86
N HIS A 48 -3.95 -13.71 16.97
CA HIS A 48 -3.31 -15.01 17.20
C HIS A 48 -2.95 -15.12 18.68
N TYR A 49 -3.48 -16.14 19.35
CA TYR A 49 -3.28 -16.35 20.78
C TYR A 49 -2.48 -17.62 21.01
N VAL A 50 -1.43 -17.51 21.82
CA VAL A 50 -0.70 -18.64 22.40
C VAL A 50 -1.12 -18.75 23.87
N LEU A 51 -1.73 -19.87 24.25
CA LEU A 51 -2.21 -20.07 25.61
C LEU A 51 -1.06 -20.47 26.54
N GLU A 52 -0.73 -19.63 27.51
CA GLU A 52 0.20 -19.94 28.60
C GLU A 52 -0.57 -20.12 29.92
N HIS A 53 -0.28 -21.18 30.67
CA HIS A 53 -0.92 -21.52 31.95
C HIS A 53 -2.43 -21.79 31.84
N GLY A 54 -2.90 -22.24 30.67
CA GLY A 54 -4.27 -22.72 30.46
C GLY A 54 -5.39 -21.67 30.40
N TYR A 55 -5.12 -20.38 30.19
CA TYR A 55 -6.15 -19.34 30.07
C TYR A 55 -5.88 -18.34 28.94
N LEU A 56 -6.96 -17.90 28.29
CA LEU A 56 -6.96 -16.67 27.50
C LEU A 56 -7.23 -15.46 28.38
N SER A 57 -6.55 -14.33 28.14
CA SER A 57 -6.86 -13.06 28.80
C SER A 57 -8.32 -12.66 28.59
N ASN A 58 -8.96 -12.20 29.67
CA ASN A 58 -10.31 -11.64 29.72
C ASN A 58 -10.48 -10.49 28.70
N ILE A 59 -11.05 -10.77 27.52
CA ILE A 59 -11.54 -9.70 26.64
C ILE A 59 -12.87 -9.26 27.23
N GLN A 60 -12.84 -8.18 28.00
CA GLN A 60 -14.02 -7.51 28.50
C GLN A 60 -14.10 -6.15 27.84
N GLN A 61 -15.12 -5.95 27.01
CA GLN A 61 -15.34 -4.66 26.34
C GLN A 61 -16.78 -4.22 26.54
N GLU A 62 -16.93 -2.98 26.97
CA GLU A 62 -18.21 -2.28 27.05
C GLU A 62 -18.30 -1.28 25.89
N PHE A 63 -19.51 -1.04 25.42
CA PHE A 63 -19.78 -0.18 24.29
C PHE A 63 -21.13 0.53 24.45
N ALA A 64 -21.36 1.55 23.61
CA ALA A 64 -22.63 2.25 23.59
C ALA A 64 -23.78 1.24 23.42
N PRO A 65 -24.85 1.32 24.23
CA PRO A 65 -25.86 0.29 24.20
C PRO A 65 -26.57 0.18 22.85
N LEU A 66 -26.81 -1.07 22.45
CA LEU A 66 -27.46 -1.42 21.19
C LEU A 66 -28.79 -2.10 21.49
N ALA A 67 -29.86 -1.62 20.86
CA ALA A 67 -31.16 -2.29 20.91
C ALA A 67 -31.06 -3.66 20.23
N ILE A 68 -31.41 -4.73 20.95
CA ILE A 68 -31.40 -6.10 20.43
C ILE A 68 -32.43 -6.26 19.31
N ALA A 69 -33.50 -5.48 19.33
CA ALA A 69 -34.44 -5.41 18.21
C ALA A 69 -33.79 -4.99 16.88
N ASP A 70 -32.78 -4.11 16.93
CA ASP A 70 -32.05 -3.62 15.76
C ASP A 70 -30.77 -4.45 15.48
N PHE A 71 -30.18 -5.06 16.51
CA PHE A 71 -28.95 -5.84 16.44
C PHE A 71 -29.08 -7.17 17.21
N PRO A 72 -29.87 -8.14 16.70
CA PRO A 72 -30.28 -9.29 17.49
C PRO A 72 -29.22 -10.38 17.65
N CYS A 73 -28.09 -10.31 16.95
CA CYS A 73 -27.10 -11.39 16.98
C CYS A 73 -25.70 -10.94 17.38
N PHE A 74 -25.03 -11.83 18.09
CA PHE A 74 -23.58 -11.81 18.29
C PHE A 74 -22.91 -12.82 17.34
N GLY A 75 -21.79 -12.44 16.75
CA GLY A 75 -20.95 -13.32 15.94
C GLY A 75 -19.51 -13.39 16.47
N ILE A 76 -18.89 -14.56 16.36
CA ILE A 76 -17.49 -14.82 16.69
C ILE A 76 -16.87 -15.82 15.71
N ARG A 77 -15.71 -15.51 15.12
CA ARG A 77 -15.01 -16.40 14.18
C ARG A 77 -13.63 -16.81 14.67
N ALA A 78 -13.41 -18.11 14.79
CA ALA A 78 -12.20 -18.67 15.39
C ALA A 78 -11.76 -20.00 14.75
N ARG A 79 -10.50 -20.41 14.97
CA ARG A 79 -9.94 -21.74 14.62
C ARG A 79 -8.92 -22.23 15.64
N ASN A 80 -8.63 -23.53 15.63
CA ASN A 80 -7.67 -24.23 16.50
C ASN A 80 -7.93 -24.10 18.03
N VAL A 81 -9.18 -23.93 18.45
CA VAL A 81 -9.52 -23.76 19.86
C VAL A 81 -9.46 -25.10 20.60
N LYS A 82 -8.46 -25.28 21.47
CA LYS A 82 -8.29 -26.51 22.28
C LYS A 82 -9.09 -26.51 23.60
N GLY A 83 -9.27 -25.33 24.21
CA GLY A 83 -9.83 -25.16 25.55
C GLY A 83 -11.32 -24.81 25.66
N GLY A 84 -11.96 -24.50 24.53
CA GLY A 84 -13.34 -24.02 24.51
C GLY A 84 -13.45 -22.53 24.78
N ILE A 85 -14.26 -21.84 23.98
CA ILE A 85 -14.58 -20.42 24.16
C ILE A 85 -15.86 -20.28 24.99
N PHE A 86 -15.84 -19.32 25.92
CA PHE A 86 -16.94 -18.93 26.78
C PHE A 86 -17.23 -17.43 26.61
N VAL A 87 -18.49 -17.06 26.37
CA VAL A 87 -18.89 -15.64 26.21
C VAL A 87 -20.08 -15.29 27.09
N LYS A 88 -19.98 -14.16 27.79
CA LYS A 88 -21.04 -13.50 28.58
C LYS A 88 -21.33 -12.13 28.02
N PHE A 89 -22.54 -11.65 28.25
CA PHE A 89 -23.00 -10.36 27.76
C PHE A 89 -23.48 -9.49 28.91
N ARG A 90 -23.37 -8.17 28.74
CA ARG A 90 -24.04 -7.19 29.56
C ARG A 90 -25.36 -6.83 28.88
N ILE A 91 -26.45 -7.35 29.42
CA ILE A 91 -27.81 -7.22 28.87
C ILE A 91 -28.65 -6.39 29.85
N ASP A 92 -29.37 -5.40 29.34
CA ASP A 92 -30.22 -4.49 30.12
C ASP A 92 -29.45 -3.89 31.33
N GLY A 93 -28.20 -3.52 31.08
CA GLY A 93 -27.29 -2.94 32.08
C GLY A 93 -26.63 -3.93 33.04
N GLN A 94 -26.97 -5.24 33.03
CA GLN A 94 -26.41 -6.24 33.94
C GLN A 94 -25.62 -7.37 33.23
N TRP A 95 -24.51 -7.78 33.84
CA TRP A 95 -23.75 -8.95 33.36
C TRP A 95 -24.51 -10.24 33.61
N GLN A 96 -24.69 -11.03 32.54
CA GLN A 96 -25.37 -12.32 32.61
C GLN A 96 -24.63 -13.30 33.53
N LYS A 97 -25.38 -14.00 34.40
CA LYS A 97 -24.79 -14.93 35.38
C LYS A 97 -24.21 -16.19 34.73
N ARG A 98 -24.77 -16.62 33.60
CA ARG A 98 -24.38 -17.83 32.85
C ARG A 98 -23.60 -17.46 31.58
N TRP A 99 -22.72 -18.35 31.14
CA TRP A 99 -22.06 -18.25 29.83
C TRP A 99 -23.05 -18.64 28.74
N ILE A 100 -23.20 -17.80 27.72
CA ILE A 100 -24.17 -17.99 26.62
C ILE A 100 -23.52 -18.78 25.49
N VAL A 101 -22.28 -18.46 25.12
CA VAL A 101 -21.40 -19.40 24.42
C VAL A 101 -20.71 -20.24 25.48
N ALA A 102 -20.87 -21.56 25.44
CA ALA A 102 -20.24 -22.47 26.39
C ALA A 102 -19.42 -23.54 25.67
N ASP A 103 -18.13 -23.57 25.99
CA ASP A 103 -17.18 -24.63 25.60
C ASP A 103 -17.11 -24.92 24.09
N TRP A 104 -17.16 -23.88 23.24
CA TRP A 104 -17.08 -24.04 21.79
C TRP A 104 -15.64 -24.26 21.31
N ARG A 105 -15.36 -25.35 20.59
CA ARG A 105 -14.00 -25.82 20.21
C ARG A 105 -13.79 -26.02 18.70
N PRO A 106 -13.84 -24.96 17.87
CA PRO A 106 -13.59 -25.08 16.43
C PRO A 106 -12.15 -25.54 16.15
N GLN A 107 -11.97 -26.61 15.37
CA GLN A 107 -10.65 -27.02 14.86
C GLN A 107 -10.30 -26.21 13.60
N GLU A 108 -11.20 -26.15 12.62
CA GLU A 108 -11.05 -25.31 11.43
C GLU A 108 -11.61 -23.90 11.63
N LEU A 109 -11.43 -23.02 10.65
CA LEU A 109 -11.98 -21.66 10.67
C LEU A 109 -13.50 -21.70 10.59
N GLN A 110 -14.14 -21.42 11.72
CA GLN A 110 -15.59 -21.48 11.88
C GLN A 110 -16.09 -20.18 12.50
N THR A 111 -17.27 -19.74 12.07
CA THR A 111 -18.00 -18.64 12.72
C THR A 111 -19.15 -19.21 13.52
N ARG A 112 -19.31 -18.78 14.77
CA ARG A 112 -20.46 -19.09 15.61
C ARG A 112 -21.27 -17.82 15.85
N TYR A 113 -22.58 -17.95 15.73
CA TYR A 113 -23.52 -16.89 16.05
C TYR A 113 -24.37 -17.26 17.28
N VAL A 114 -24.82 -16.24 17.99
CA VAL A 114 -25.71 -16.35 19.15
C VAL A 114 -26.84 -15.35 18.97
N ASP A 115 -28.08 -15.82 19.06
CA ASP A 115 -29.26 -14.97 19.10
C ASP A 115 -29.43 -14.41 20.51
N LEU A 116 -29.58 -13.08 20.60
CA LEU A 116 -29.75 -12.35 21.85
C LEU A 116 -31.21 -11.98 22.13
N ARG A 117 -32.14 -12.23 21.21
CA ARG A 117 -33.57 -11.83 21.36
C ARG A 117 -34.26 -12.42 22.58
N GLU A 118 -33.81 -13.59 23.04
CA GLU A 118 -34.32 -14.22 24.26
C GLU A 118 -33.58 -13.77 25.53
N CYS A 119 -32.53 -12.95 25.40
CA CYS A 119 -31.69 -12.53 26.51
C CYS A 119 -32.16 -11.23 27.19
N GLY A 120 -32.78 -10.32 26.44
CA GLY A 120 -33.24 -9.00 26.91
C GLY A 120 -33.47 -8.02 25.77
N ASP A 121 -33.56 -6.73 26.09
CA ASP A 121 -33.90 -5.66 25.12
C ASP A 121 -32.68 -4.92 24.59
N GLU A 122 -31.60 -4.84 25.37
CA GLU A 122 -30.40 -4.06 25.06
C GLU A 122 -29.11 -4.82 25.40
N VAL A 123 -28.08 -4.73 24.54
CA VAL A 123 -26.72 -5.24 24.79
C VAL A 123 -25.70 -4.11 24.80
N SER A 124 -24.84 -4.07 25.81
CA SER A 124 -23.85 -2.99 26.01
C SER A 124 -22.45 -3.48 26.38
N GLY A 125 -22.21 -4.79 26.36
CA GLY A 125 -20.88 -5.32 26.65
C GLY A 125 -20.75 -6.81 26.39
N ILE A 126 -19.51 -7.24 26.15
CA ILE A 126 -19.12 -8.64 26.04
C ILE A 126 -17.98 -8.98 26.99
N TRP A 127 -17.96 -10.22 27.46
CA TRP A 127 -16.85 -10.81 28.19
C TRP A 127 -16.55 -12.19 27.60
N LEU A 128 -15.38 -12.33 26.97
CA LEU A 128 -14.89 -13.57 26.40
C LEU A 128 -13.77 -14.17 27.26
N ASN A 129 -13.84 -15.48 27.43
CA ASN A 129 -12.83 -16.30 28.11
C ASN A 129 -12.58 -17.60 27.32
N SER A 130 -11.40 -18.20 27.44
CA SER A 130 -11.09 -19.53 26.90
C SER A 130 -10.11 -20.24 27.84
N ARG A 131 -10.23 -21.57 27.99
CA ARG A 131 -9.50 -22.35 28.99
C ARG A 131 -8.94 -23.66 28.45
N SER A 132 -7.64 -23.76 28.18
CA SER A 132 -7.01 -25.01 27.72
C SER A 132 -6.31 -25.75 28.86
N SER A 133 -6.20 -27.09 28.77
CA SER A 133 -5.29 -27.89 29.62
C SER A 133 -3.90 -28.09 28.98
N GLU A 134 -3.74 -27.66 27.73
CA GLU A 134 -2.51 -27.76 26.95
C GLU A 134 -1.85 -26.37 26.87
N ASP A 135 -0.72 -26.22 27.56
CA ASP A 135 0.15 -25.04 27.44
C ASP A 135 0.82 -25.00 26.06
N GLY A 136 0.91 -23.81 25.48
CA GLY A 136 1.41 -23.60 24.11
C GLY A 136 0.36 -23.87 23.01
N ALA A 137 -0.90 -24.13 23.38
CA ALA A 137 -1.96 -24.28 22.40
C ALA A 137 -2.24 -22.96 21.67
N GLU A 138 -2.08 -22.98 20.34
CA GLU A 138 -2.36 -21.83 19.48
C GLU A 138 -3.79 -21.84 18.98
N TRP A 139 -4.44 -20.68 18.99
CA TRP A 139 -5.71 -20.49 18.30
C TRP A 139 -5.83 -19.06 17.75
N PHE A 140 -6.72 -18.89 16.77
CA PHE A 140 -6.84 -17.63 16.04
C PHE A 140 -8.27 -17.12 16.11
N LEU A 141 -8.43 -15.82 16.35
CA LEU A 141 -9.70 -15.09 16.38
C LEU A 141 -9.68 -14.06 15.23
N ASP A 142 -10.59 -14.24 14.28
CA ASP A 142 -10.66 -13.42 13.05
C ASP A 142 -11.52 -12.17 13.29
N TRP A 143 -12.72 -12.33 13.86
CA TRP A 143 -13.59 -11.22 14.23
C TRP A 143 -14.61 -11.60 15.32
N ILE A 144 -15.11 -10.58 16.02
CA ILE A 144 -16.20 -10.70 17.00
C ILE A 144 -17.02 -9.41 17.03
N GLY A 145 -18.35 -9.49 17.12
CA GLY A 145 -19.21 -8.30 17.05
C GLY A 145 -20.70 -8.54 17.34
N ILE A 146 -21.44 -7.45 17.58
CA ILE A 146 -22.91 -7.38 17.59
C ILE A 146 -23.36 -6.86 16.22
N VAL A 147 -24.18 -7.64 15.55
CA VAL A 147 -24.57 -7.42 14.17
C VAL A 147 -26.08 -7.34 14.04
N LYS A 148 -26.52 -6.54 13.07
CA LYS A 148 -27.89 -6.46 12.61
C LYS A 148 -28.14 -7.77 11.90
N SER A 149 -28.68 -8.75 12.63
CA SER A 149 -28.80 -10.09 12.07
C SER A 149 -29.68 -9.99 10.85
N ASP A 150 -29.09 -10.33 9.73
CA ASP A 150 -29.69 -11.32 8.86
C ASP A 150 -28.69 -12.40 8.48
N ASN A 151 -27.44 -12.50 9.00
CA ASN A 151 -26.50 -13.45 8.40
C ASN A 151 -25.51 -14.27 9.26
N PRO A 152 -25.97 -15.39 9.84
CA PRO A 152 -25.12 -16.45 10.37
C PRO A 152 -24.47 -17.38 9.34
N LEU A 153 -24.69 -17.16 8.04
CA LEU A 153 -24.10 -17.90 6.94
C LEU A 153 -22.83 -17.18 6.46
N ASP A 154 -21.65 -17.79 6.66
CA ASP A 154 -20.40 -17.25 6.09
C ASP A 154 -20.39 -17.54 4.58
N VAL A 155 -20.35 -16.47 3.78
CA VAL A 155 -20.36 -16.55 2.31
C VAL A 155 -19.05 -15.98 1.76
N THR A 156 -18.32 -16.82 1.04
CA THR A 156 -17.03 -16.49 0.42
C THR A 156 -17.12 -16.72 -1.09
N ILE A 157 -16.90 -15.67 -1.88
CA ILE A 157 -16.68 -15.81 -3.33
C ILE A 157 -15.28 -16.39 -3.55
N LEU A 158 -15.17 -17.63 -4.05
CA LEU A 158 -13.88 -18.26 -4.38
C LEU A 158 -13.35 -17.80 -5.74
N SER A 159 -14.24 -17.65 -6.71
CA SER A 159 -13.89 -17.12 -8.03
C SER A 159 -14.99 -16.21 -8.56
N PRO A 160 -14.64 -14.97 -8.95
CA PRO A 160 -15.60 -14.01 -9.49
C PRO A 160 -15.95 -14.34 -10.94
N GLY A 161 -16.48 -15.54 -11.22
CA GLY A 161 -16.80 -16.00 -12.56
C GLY A 161 -15.64 -16.76 -13.19
N ALA A 162 -15.11 -17.81 -12.57
CA ALA A 162 -14.10 -18.67 -13.17
C ALA A 162 -14.63 -19.40 -14.42
N LEU A 163 -13.73 -19.72 -15.34
CA LEU A 163 -14.00 -20.63 -16.44
C LEU A 163 -14.14 -22.07 -15.90
N THR A 164 -15.33 -22.65 -16.04
CA THR A 164 -15.70 -23.99 -15.54
C THR A 164 -16.26 -24.91 -16.61
N ARG A 165 -16.45 -24.42 -17.84
CA ARG A 165 -16.64 -25.22 -19.05
C ARG A 165 -16.06 -24.46 -20.23
N LEU A 166 -15.60 -25.19 -21.24
CA LEU A 166 -15.08 -24.59 -22.47
C LEU A 166 -16.15 -24.49 -23.56
N PRO A 167 -16.06 -23.51 -24.48
CA PRO A 167 -14.99 -22.51 -24.57
C PRO A 167 -15.14 -21.31 -23.61
N ASP A 168 -16.36 -21.05 -23.12
CA ASP A 168 -16.67 -19.79 -22.44
C ASP A 168 -17.63 -19.93 -21.25
N GLY A 169 -17.89 -21.15 -20.78
CA GLY A 169 -18.76 -21.38 -19.62
C GLY A 169 -18.15 -20.81 -18.34
N ARG A 170 -18.65 -19.63 -17.91
CA ARG A 170 -18.23 -18.95 -16.67
C ARG A 170 -19.17 -19.28 -15.52
N THR A 171 -18.63 -19.35 -14.32
CA THR A 171 -19.37 -19.65 -13.10
C THR A 171 -18.77 -18.92 -11.92
N VAL A 172 -19.62 -18.31 -11.11
CA VAL A 172 -19.24 -17.81 -9.79
C VAL A 172 -19.35 -18.97 -8.81
N VAL A 173 -18.26 -19.24 -8.09
CA VAL A 173 -18.25 -20.27 -7.05
C VAL A 173 -18.37 -19.60 -5.69
N LEU A 174 -19.50 -19.80 -5.02
CA LEU A 174 -19.72 -19.39 -3.63
C LEU A 174 -19.35 -20.55 -2.70
N THR A 175 -18.67 -20.25 -1.60
CA THR A 175 -18.53 -21.16 -0.45
C THR A 175 -19.43 -20.64 0.65
N LEU A 176 -20.30 -21.51 1.16
CA LEU A 176 -21.29 -21.21 2.18
C LEU A 176 -21.02 -22.09 3.38
N THR A 177 -20.81 -21.50 4.56
CA THR A 177 -20.67 -22.24 5.82
C THR A 177 -21.80 -21.84 6.75
N ASN A 178 -22.65 -22.80 7.13
CA ASN A 178 -23.83 -22.53 7.94
C ASN A 178 -23.47 -22.40 9.43
N GLY A 179 -23.39 -21.17 9.95
CA GLY A 179 -23.24 -20.87 11.37
C GLY A 179 -24.57 -20.55 12.08
N LEU A 180 -25.74 -20.84 11.47
CA LEU A 180 -27.08 -20.52 12.00
C LEU A 180 -27.45 -21.30 13.27
N GLY A 181 -26.71 -22.34 13.63
CA GLY A 181 -27.08 -23.23 14.75
C GLY A 181 -28.23 -24.19 14.42
N ILE A 182 -28.92 -23.98 13.31
CA ILE A 182 -30.02 -24.80 12.77
C ILE A 182 -29.78 -25.14 11.29
N ASP A 183 -30.46 -26.17 10.80
CA ASP A 183 -30.51 -26.49 9.38
C ASP A 183 -31.17 -25.34 8.60
N ALA A 184 -30.55 -24.93 7.50
CA ALA A 184 -31.02 -23.83 6.65
C ALA A 184 -31.43 -24.34 5.27
N GLU A 185 -32.55 -23.85 4.74
CA GLU A 185 -32.91 -24.02 3.33
C GLU A 185 -32.61 -22.72 2.58
N LEU A 186 -31.59 -22.74 1.72
CA LEU A 186 -31.04 -21.55 1.10
C LEU A 186 -31.33 -21.50 -0.39
N VAL A 187 -31.51 -20.29 -0.91
CA VAL A 187 -31.52 -19.97 -2.33
C VAL A 187 -30.34 -19.05 -2.64
N CYS A 188 -29.38 -19.54 -3.42
CA CYS A 188 -28.31 -18.73 -3.95
C CYS A 188 -28.68 -18.30 -5.36
N ALA A 189 -28.49 -17.03 -5.69
CA ALA A 189 -28.81 -16.50 -7.01
C ALA A 189 -27.74 -15.53 -7.53
N ALA A 190 -27.56 -15.53 -8.84
CA ALA A 190 -26.80 -14.52 -9.58
C ALA A 190 -27.76 -13.86 -10.58
N LYS A 191 -28.09 -12.60 -10.33
CA LYS A 191 -28.99 -11.80 -11.15
C LYS A 191 -28.18 -10.85 -12.02
N GLY A 192 -28.34 -10.94 -13.34
CA GLY A 192 -27.68 -10.02 -14.28
C GLY A 192 -28.17 -8.59 -14.10
N LEU A 193 -27.27 -7.67 -13.71
CA LEU A 193 -27.55 -6.23 -13.66
C LEU A 193 -27.35 -5.58 -15.04
N SER A 194 -26.43 -6.14 -15.84
CA SER A 194 -26.19 -5.70 -17.23
C SER A 194 -27.27 -6.19 -18.20
N GLN A 195 -27.94 -7.30 -17.89
CA GLN A 195 -29.04 -7.87 -18.68
C GLN A 195 -30.20 -8.29 -17.75
N PRO A 196 -30.97 -7.32 -17.21
CA PRO A 196 -31.97 -7.60 -16.17
C PRO A 196 -33.18 -8.43 -16.64
N GLN A 197 -33.32 -8.64 -17.95
CA GLN A 197 -34.36 -9.47 -18.56
C GLN A 197 -34.02 -10.97 -18.52
N GLU A 198 -32.75 -11.34 -18.33
CA GLU A 198 -32.36 -12.75 -18.20
C GLU A 198 -32.83 -13.33 -16.87
N ARG A 199 -33.32 -14.57 -16.89
CA ARG A 199 -33.72 -15.28 -15.68
C ARG A 199 -32.48 -15.47 -14.78
N PRO A 200 -32.52 -15.09 -13.50
CA PRO A 200 -31.39 -15.28 -12.59
C PRO A 200 -30.98 -16.75 -12.54
N ALA A 201 -29.68 -17.01 -12.60
CA ALA A 201 -29.15 -18.33 -12.29
C ALA A 201 -29.33 -18.55 -10.78
N SER A 202 -29.99 -19.64 -10.38
CA SER A 202 -30.19 -19.93 -8.96
C SER A 202 -30.04 -21.41 -8.63
N LYS A 203 -29.61 -21.67 -7.40
CA LYS A 203 -29.53 -23.01 -6.82
C LYS A 203 -30.13 -23.00 -5.43
N GLN A 204 -30.88 -24.06 -5.14
CA GLN A 204 -31.42 -24.32 -3.83
C GLN A 204 -30.55 -25.38 -3.16
N LEU A 205 -30.25 -25.20 -1.89
CA LEU A 205 -29.55 -26.19 -1.09
C LEU A 205 -30.08 -26.21 0.34
N ARG A 206 -30.04 -27.38 0.96
CA ARG A 206 -30.18 -27.51 2.40
C ARG A 206 -28.80 -27.65 3.00
N LEU A 207 -28.46 -26.78 3.94
CA LEU A 207 -27.16 -26.76 4.60
C LEU A 207 -27.37 -27.01 6.09
N LYS A 208 -26.80 -28.10 6.61
CA LYS A 208 -26.90 -28.42 8.06
C LYS A 208 -26.04 -27.47 8.87
N THR A 209 -26.33 -27.35 10.17
CA THR A 209 -25.47 -26.61 11.11
C THR A 209 -24.01 -27.02 10.96
N ASP A 210 -23.12 -26.02 10.88
CA ASP A 210 -21.66 -26.13 10.71
C ASP A 210 -21.18 -26.78 9.41
N GLN A 211 -22.09 -27.07 8.48
CA GLN A 211 -21.74 -27.63 7.18
C GLN A 211 -21.24 -26.54 6.21
N THR A 212 -20.21 -26.88 5.43
CA THR A 212 -19.75 -26.08 4.29
C THR A 212 -20.23 -26.68 2.96
N ALA A 213 -20.66 -25.84 2.02
CA ALA A 213 -21.01 -26.22 0.66
C ALA A 213 -20.47 -25.24 -0.38
N HIS A 214 -20.20 -25.74 -1.58
CA HIS A 214 -19.85 -24.92 -2.74
C HIS A 214 -21.05 -24.83 -3.69
N VAL A 215 -21.36 -23.61 -4.13
CA VAL A 215 -22.48 -23.32 -5.01
C VAL A 215 -21.99 -22.61 -6.26
N ASP A 216 -22.07 -23.34 -7.36
CA ASP A 216 -21.75 -22.85 -8.70
C ASP A 216 -22.96 -22.15 -9.32
N LEU A 217 -22.83 -20.85 -9.61
CA LEU A 217 -23.82 -20.05 -10.29
C LEU A 217 -23.30 -19.63 -11.67
N PRO A 218 -23.90 -20.13 -12.77
CA PRO A 218 -23.54 -19.69 -14.12
C PRO A 218 -23.68 -18.17 -14.30
N VAL A 219 -22.70 -17.57 -14.97
CA VAL A 219 -22.71 -16.14 -15.35
C VAL A 219 -22.30 -15.99 -16.81
N SER A 220 -22.56 -14.83 -17.39
CA SER A 220 -22.20 -14.51 -18.77
C SER A 220 -20.70 -14.61 -19.00
N SER A 221 -20.31 -15.02 -20.21
CA SER A 221 -18.94 -14.99 -20.69
C SER A 221 -18.43 -13.58 -21.03
N VAL A 222 -19.33 -12.60 -21.10
CA VAL A 222 -19.00 -11.20 -21.43
C VAL A 222 -18.29 -10.54 -20.24
N VAL A 223 -17.01 -10.26 -20.40
CA VAL A 223 -16.17 -9.49 -19.46
C VAL A 223 -16.80 -8.14 -19.16
N GLY A 224 -16.77 -7.72 -17.89
CA GLY A 224 -17.38 -6.48 -17.42
C GLY A 224 -18.88 -6.60 -17.11
N SER A 225 -19.52 -7.73 -17.42
CA SER A 225 -20.92 -7.96 -17.03
C SER A 225 -21.05 -7.93 -15.52
N ARG A 226 -22.07 -7.22 -15.03
CA ARG A 226 -22.34 -7.05 -13.61
C ARG A 226 -23.44 -7.97 -13.15
N TYR A 227 -23.22 -8.60 -12.00
CA TYR A 227 -24.18 -9.49 -11.35
C TYR A 227 -24.40 -9.04 -9.92
N GLU A 228 -25.65 -9.10 -9.48
CA GLU A 228 -25.97 -9.11 -8.06
C GLU A 228 -26.02 -10.55 -7.61
N LEU A 229 -25.10 -10.91 -6.72
CA LEU A 229 -25.07 -12.20 -6.05
C LEU A 229 -25.90 -12.09 -4.79
N SER A 230 -26.78 -13.04 -4.53
CA SER A 230 -27.57 -13.09 -3.31
C SER A 230 -27.64 -14.49 -2.73
N VAL A 231 -27.65 -14.62 -1.40
CA VAL A 231 -28.03 -15.84 -0.71
C VAL A 231 -29.18 -15.51 0.23
N MET A 232 -30.25 -16.29 0.20
CA MET A 232 -31.49 -15.98 0.93
C MET A 232 -32.07 -17.24 1.56
N ASP A 233 -32.81 -17.11 2.67
CA ASP A 233 -33.66 -18.17 3.19
C ASP A 233 -34.80 -18.45 2.23
N ARG A 234 -35.10 -19.73 2.02
CA ARG A 234 -36.14 -20.16 1.09
C ARG A 234 -37.55 -19.97 1.64
N ALA A 235 -37.75 -20.11 2.94
CA ALA A 235 -39.05 -20.11 3.58
C ALA A 235 -39.61 -18.70 3.75
N ASP A 236 -38.78 -17.77 4.22
CA ASP A 236 -39.21 -16.40 4.53
C ASP A 236 -38.58 -15.30 3.64
N GLY A 237 -37.56 -15.65 2.84
CA GLY A 237 -36.90 -14.72 1.93
C GLY A 237 -35.85 -13.81 2.57
N THR A 238 -35.46 -14.07 3.83
CA THR A 238 -34.40 -13.31 4.53
C THR A 238 -33.10 -13.31 3.72
N VAL A 239 -32.52 -12.14 3.46
CA VAL A 239 -31.30 -12.00 2.66
C VAL A 239 -30.08 -12.12 3.57
N TYR A 240 -29.41 -13.26 3.45
CA TYR A 240 -28.15 -13.56 4.13
C TYR A 240 -27.01 -12.72 3.51
N PHE A 241 -26.76 -12.88 2.22
CA PHE A 241 -25.63 -12.25 1.54
C PHE A 241 -26.09 -11.49 0.31
N GLN A 242 -25.49 -10.33 0.04
CA GLN A 242 -25.68 -9.59 -1.20
C GLN A 242 -24.41 -8.83 -1.60
N GLU A 243 -23.92 -9.04 -2.81
CA GLU A 243 -22.74 -8.35 -3.33
C GLU A 243 -22.86 -8.12 -4.85
N VAL A 244 -22.32 -7.01 -5.35
CA VAL A 244 -22.23 -6.76 -6.79
C VAL A 244 -20.88 -7.22 -7.30
N LEU A 245 -20.91 -8.23 -8.17
CA LEU A 245 -19.76 -8.76 -8.86
C LEU A 245 -19.64 -8.17 -10.27
N THR A 246 -18.40 -7.96 -10.73
CA THR A 246 -18.10 -7.74 -12.15
C THR A 246 -17.27 -8.91 -12.67
N VAL A 247 -17.70 -9.54 -13.77
CA VAL A 247 -16.99 -10.68 -14.38
C VAL A 247 -15.66 -10.20 -14.97
N PRO A 248 -14.50 -10.70 -14.50
CA PRO A 248 -13.19 -10.28 -15.00
C PRO A 248 -12.81 -11.04 -16.30
N PRO A 249 -11.70 -10.67 -16.95
CA PRO A 249 -11.13 -11.45 -18.05
C PRO A 249 -10.84 -12.91 -17.67
N VAL A 250 -10.79 -13.81 -18.66
CA VAL A 250 -10.29 -15.19 -18.43
C VAL A 250 -8.77 -15.19 -18.22
N LEU A 251 -8.06 -14.32 -18.95
CA LEU A 251 -6.61 -14.18 -18.91
C LEU A 251 -6.27 -12.75 -18.53
N GLU A 252 -5.41 -12.61 -17.53
CA GLU A 252 -4.73 -11.38 -17.18
C GLU A 252 -3.22 -11.63 -17.26
N ALA A 253 -2.62 -11.24 -18.39
CA ALA A 253 -1.18 -11.26 -18.59
C ALA A 253 -0.56 -9.90 -18.20
N ARG A 254 0.59 -9.92 -17.54
CA ARG A 254 1.40 -8.75 -17.22
C ARG A 254 2.88 -9.06 -17.44
N MET A 255 3.64 -8.11 -17.98
CA MET A 255 5.09 -8.22 -18.02
C MET A 255 5.63 -7.94 -16.62
N GLU A 256 6.29 -8.92 -16.02
CA GLU A 256 7.08 -8.70 -14.80
C GLU A 256 8.46 -8.17 -15.15
N THR A 257 8.98 -8.56 -16.32
CA THR A 257 10.25 -8.08 -16.86
C THR A 257 10.06 -7.81 -18.36
N PRO A 258 10.25 -6.58 -18.85
CA PRO A 258 10.58 -5.38 -18.06
C PRO A 258 9.45 -4.97 -17.11
N SER A 259 9.81 -4.48 -15.91
CA SER A 259 8.87 -4.07 -14.87
C SER A 259 8.35 -2.62 -15.04
N TYR A 260 8.99 -1.83 -15.92
CA TYR A 260 8.73 -0.41 -16.07
C TYR A 260 8.24 -0.06 -17.47
N ARG A 261 7.02 0.51 -17.56
CA ARG A 261 6.34 0.99 -18.79
C ARG A 261 6.28 -0.04 -19.94
N ASN A 262 6.36 -1.34 -19.65
CA ASN A 262 6.56 -2.39 -20.66
C ASN A 262 7.66 -2.00 -21.67
N ALA A 263 8.79 -1.50 -21.18
CA ALA A 263 9.86 -0.98 -22.01
C ALA A 263 11.22 -1.55 -21.60
N VAL A 264 12.02 -1.92 -22.60
CA VAL A 264 13.42 -2.32 -22.45
C VAL A 264 14.28 -1.12 -22.81
N TYR A 265 15.06 -0.65 -21.86
CA TYR A 265 16.00 0.45 -22.04
C TYR A 265 17.40 -0.08 -22.34
N ALA A 266 18.25 0.73 -22.99
CA ALA A 266 19.59 0.30 -23.38
C ALA A 266 20.50 -0.06 -22.21
N THR A 267 20.20 0.43 -21.00
CA THR A 267 20.92 0.05 -19.77
C THR A 267 20.46 -1.31 -19.21
N GLN A 268 19.44 -1.93 -19.81
CA GLN A 268 18.94 -3.26 -19.44
C GLN A 268 19.37 -4.28 -20.49
N ASP A 269 20.06 -5.32 -20.03
CA ASP A 269 20.22 -6.56 -20.81
C ASP A 269 19.35 -7.64 -20.19
N LEU A 270 18.15 -7.83 -20.73
CA LEU A 270 17.21 -8.78 -20.17
C LEU A 270 17.31 -10.16 -20.82
N GLY A 271 17.75 -10.25 -22.09
CA GLY A 271 17.72 -11.46 -22.92
C GLY A 271 16.34 -12.11 -23.14
N ARG A 272 15.34 -11.76 -22.31
CA ARG A 272 13.96 -12.26 -22.29
C ARG A 272 12.99 -11.25 -21.68
N VAL A 273 11.73 -11.40 -22.04
CA VAL A 273 10.56 -10.82 -21.37
C VAL A 273 9.93 -11.92 -20.52
N GLU A 274 9.70 -11.64 -19.24
CA GLU A 274 9.00 -12.53 -18.32
C GLU A 274 7.55 -12.05 -18.16
N ILE A 275 6.60 -12.94 -18.45
CA ILE A 275 5.17 -12.64 -18.44
C ILE A 275 4.51 -13.51 -17.38
N ARG A 276 3.90 -12.89 -16.37
CA ARG A 276 2.98 -13.58 -15.46
C ARG A 276 1.60 -13.62 -16.09
N CYS A 277 1.01 -14.80 -16.16
CA CYS A 277 -0.37 -14.99 -16.59
C CYS A 277 -1.19 -15.46 -15.40
N ARG A 278 -2.19 -14.67 -15.02
CA ARG A 278 -3.25 -15.11 -14.11
C ARG A 278 -4.44 -15.57 -14.96
N ILE A 279 -4.92 -16.77 -14.67
CA ILE A 279 -5.99 -17.44 -15.39
C ILE A 279 -7.16 -17.58 -14.42
N ASN A 280 -8.30 -16.99 -14.77
CA ASN A 280 -9.50 -17.06 -13.95
C ASN A 280 -10.23 -18.39 -14.18
N VAL A 281 -9.71 -19.43 -13.53
CA VAL A 281 -10.24 -20.80 -13.50
C VAL A 281 -10.42 -21.26 -12.05
N VAL A 282 -11.22 -22.31 -11.85
CA VAL A 282 -11.17 -23.08 -10.61
C VAL A 282 -9.96 -23.99 -10.70
N ALA A 283 -8.92 -23.71 -9.90
CA ALA A 283 -7.68 -24.46 -9.91
C ALA A 283 -7.73 -25.66 -8.94
N PRO A 284 -7.19 -26.84 -9.31
CA PRO A 284 -6.71 -27.17 -10.65
C PRO A 284 -7.88 -27.35 -11.64
N ALA A 285 -7.73 -26.81 -12.86
CA ALA A 285 -8.69 -26.95 -13.93
C ALA A 285 -8.78 -28.42 -14.38
N PRO A 286 -9.98 -28.91 -14.73
CA PRO A 286 -10.17 -30.30 -15.17
C PRO A 286 -9.59 -30.57 -16.57
N TRP A 287 -9.27 -29.51 -17.33
CA TRP A 287 -8.56 -29.58 -18.61
C TRP A 287 -7.23 -28.85 -18.54
N GLU A 288 -6.31 -29.23 -19.42
CA GLU A 288 -5.06 -28.50 -19.63
C GLU A 288 -5.29 -27.27 -20.52
N LEU A 289 -4.67 -26.15 -20.14
CA LEU A 289 -4.65 -24.91 -20.91
C LEU A 289 -3.22 -24.64 -21.37
N GLU A 290 -3.06 -24.26 -22.64
CA GLU A 290 -1.79 -23.84 -23.21
C GLU A 290 -1.80 -22.33 -23.38
N ALA A 291 -0.83 -21.61 -22.82
CA ALA A 291 -0.63 -20.20 -23.13
C ALA A 291 0.57 -20.07 -24.06
N THR A 292 0.39 -19.40 -25.20
CA THR A 292 1.45 -19.03 -26.13
C THR A 292 1.66 -17.51 -26.06
N ALA A 293 2.87 -17.06 -25.72
CA ALA A 293 3.26 -15.66 -25.90
C ALA A 293 4.05 -15.50 -27.20
N THR A 294 3.66 -14.55 -28.05
CA THR A 294 4.32 -14.26 -29.33
C THR A 294 4.65 -12.77 -29.41
N LEU A 295 5.91 -12.46 -29.76
CA LEU A 295 6.37 -11.10 -30.03
C LEU A 295 6.15 -10.77 -31.50
N PHE A 296 5.49 -9.65 -31.77
CA PHE A 296 5.23 -9.14 -33.12
C PHE A 296 5.90 -7.80 -33.36
N GLN A 297 6.35 -7.58 -34.59
CA GLN A 297 6.69 -6.27 -35.13
C GLN A 297 5.79 -6.01 -36.35
N GLY A 298 4.83 -5.10 -36.22
CA GLY A 298 3.69 -5.03 -37.14
C GLY A 298 2.93 -6.36 -37.12
N GLU A 299 2.69 -6.94 -38.30
CA GLU A 299 2.02 -8.25 -38.42
C GLU A 299 2.99 -9.45 -38.37
N LYS A 300 4.30 -9.20 -38.37
CA LYS A 300 5.32 -10.26 -38.46
C LYS A 300 5.60 -10.85 -37.07
N PRO A 301 5.38 -12.16 -36.84
CA PRO A 301 5.83 -12.82 -35.62
C PRO A 301 7.35 -12.98 -35.64
N LEU A 302 8.01 -12.64 -34.54
CA LEU A 302 9.47 -12.68 -34.40
C LEU A 302 9.94 -13.82 -33.49
N LYS A 303 9.30 -13.95 -32.33
CA LYS A 303 9.66 -14.91 -31.27
C LYS A 303 8.39 -15.43 -30.64
N SER A 304 8.40 -16.67 -30.16
CA SER A 304 7.30 -17.24 -29.40
C SER A 304 7.80 -18.20 -28.33
N THR A 305 6.97 -18.40 -27.31
CA THR A 305 7.15 -19.38 -26.24
C THR A 305 5.78 -19.90 -25.84
N ALA A 306 5.71 -21.12 -25.32
CA ALA A 306 4.46 -21.70 -24.86
C ALA A 306 4.68 -22.53 -23.59
N ALA A 307 3.67 -22.57 -22.73
CA ALA A 307 3.63 -23.43 -21.56
C ALA A 307 2.20 -23.91 -21.32
N THR A 308 2.06 -25.06 -20.67
CA THR A 308 0.76 -25.60 -20.25
C THR A 308 0.59 -25.49 -18.74
N THR A 309 -0.66 -25.36 -18.28
CA THR A 309 -1.01 -25.44 -16.85
C THR A 309 -2.43 -25.94 -16.64
N ARG A 310 -2.71 -26.37 -15.41
CA ARG A 310 -4.06 -26.50 -14.85
C ARG A 310 -4.29 -25.50 -13.71
N GLU A 311 -3.27 -24.76 -13.31
CA GLU A 311 -3.35 -23.82 -12.20
C GLU A 311 -3.89 -22.45 -12.64
N SER A 312 -4.24 -21.62 -11.67
CA SER A 312 -4.70 -20.25 -11.90
C SER A 312 -3.56 -19.27 -12.20
N GLU A 313 -2.31 -19.71 -12.15
CA GLU A 313 -1.13 -18.90 -12.48
C GLU A 313 -0.12 -19.72 -13.29
N MET A 314 0.59 -19.03 -14.21
CA MET A 314 1.76 -19.54 -14.89
C MET A 314 2.69 -18.39 -15.31
N ARG A 315 3.92 -18.74 -15.72
CA ARG A 315 4.88 -17.78 -16.29
C ARG A 315 5.32 -18.21 -17.69
N LEU A 316 5.48 -17.23 -18.57
CA LEU A 316 6.02 -17.40 -19.92
C LEU A 316 7.33 -16.63 -20.05
N MET A 317 8.34 -17.28 -20.64
CA MET A 317 9.67 -16.71 -20.84
C MET A 317 9.91 -16.53 -22.34
N LEU A 318 9.78 -15.29 -22.82
CA LEU A 318 9.84 -14.94 -24.23
C LEU A 318 11.22 -14.33 -24.54
N SER A 319 12.05 -15.01 -25.34
CA SER A 319 13.37 -14.48 -25.71
C SER A 319 13.27 -13.13 -26.45
N THR A 320 14.16 -12.20 -26.10
CA THR A 320 14.36 -10.92 -26.82
C THR A 320 15.68 -10.89 -27.58
N GLU A 321 16.35 -12.04 -27.72
CA GLU A 321 17.61 -12.12 -28.46
C GLU A 321 17.42 -11.74 -29.93
N GLY A 322 18.21 -10.77 -30.40
CA GLY A 322 18.13 -10.24 -31.76
C GLY A 322 16.95 -9.30 -32.01
N VAL A 323 16.21 -8.89 -30.97
CA VAL A 323 15.18 -7.85 -31.05
C VAL A 323 15.87 -6.48 -31.01
N GLY A 324 15.74 -5.69 -32.08
CA GLY A 324 16.33 -4.36 -32.18
C GLY A 324 15.49 -3.26 -31.53
N ILE A 325 16.00 -2.03 -31.55
CA ILE A 325 15.26 -0.83 -31.15
C ILE A 325 13.96 -0.72 -31.97
N GLY A 326 12.84 -0.42 -31.31
CA GLY A 326 11.57 -0.23 -31.99
C GLY A 326 10.34 -0.53 -31.13
N GLU A 327 9.19 -0.56 -31.81
CA GLU A 327 7.89 -0.84 -31.22
C GLU A 327 7.46 -2.27 -31.54
N TYR A 328 6.94 -2.96 -30.53
CA TYR A 328 6.50 -4.34 -30.62
C TYR A 328 5.20 -4.56 -29.87
N VAL A 329 4.54 -5.68 -30.15
CA VAL A 329 3.37 -6.14 -29.41
C VAL A 329 3.61 -7.57 -28.96
N VAL A 330 3.44 -7.83 -27.68
CA VAL A 330 3.37 -9.18 -27.13
C VAL A 330 1.93 -9.61 -27.09
N VAL A 331 1.60 -10.68 -27.80
CA VAL A 331 0.28 -11.30 -27.82
C VAL A 331 0.34 -12.59 -27.02
N VAL A 332 -0.51 -12.71 -26.01
CA VAL A 332 -0.69 -13.94 -25.24
C VAL A 332 -2.01 -14.56 -25.64
N ASP A 333 -1.94 -15.74 -26.25
CA ASP A 333 -3.07 -16.58 -26.62
C ASP A 333 -3.19 -17.72 -25.61
N LEU A 334 -4.31 -17.82 -24.90
CA LEU A 334 -4.67 -18.96 -24.07
C LEU A 334 -5.55 -19.91 -24.88
N LYS A 335 -5.17 -21.18 -24.96
CA LYS A 335 -5.80 -22.20 -25.80
C LYS A 335 -6.16 -23.45 -25.02
N HIS A 336 -7.16 -24.16 -25.53
CA HIS A 336 -7.45 -25.54 -25.18
C HIS A 336 -7.69 -26.35 -26.45
N GLU A 337 -7.01 -27.49 -26.60
CA GLU A 337 -7.11 -28.36 -27.79
C GLU A 337 -6.99 -27.57 -29.12
N GLY A 338 -6.05 -26.61 -29.15
CA GLY A 338 -5.79 -25.75 -30.30
C GLY A 338 -6.81 -24.62 -30.54
N ARG A 339 -7.88 -24.52 -29.75
CA ARG A 339 -8.87 -23.42 -29.83
C ARG A 339 -8.53 -22.30 -28.87
N ASN A 340 -8.57 -21.04 -29.33
CA ASN A 340 -8.37 -19.87 -28.48
C ASN A 340 -9.54 -19.70 -27.50
N VAL A 341 -9.19 -19.61 -26.22
CA VAL A 341 -10.09 -19.35 -25.07
C VAL A 341 -10.02 -17.88 -24.67
N ALA A 342 -8.83 -17.30 -24.69
CA ALA A 342 -8.62 -15.89 -24.39
C ALA A 342 -7.41 -15.34 -25.15
N ARG A 343 -7.40 -14.04 -25.41
CA ARG A 343 -6.28 -13.33 -26.03
C ARG A 343 -6.09 -12.00 -25.32
N GLN A 344 -4.85 -11.66 -25.00
CA GLN A 344 -4.47 -10.33 -24.53
C GLN A 344 -3.26 -9.82 -25.32
N GLN A 345 -3.25 -8.52 -25.61
CA GLN A 345 -2.13 -7.84 -26.23
C GLN A 345 -1.52 -6.82 -25.26
N MET A 346 -0.20 -6.71 -25.27
CA MET A 346 0.53 -5.72 -24.48
C MET A 346 1.59 -5.06 -25.37
N PRO A 347 1.70 -3.72 -25.38
CA PRO A 347 2.78 -3.06 -26.09
C PRO A 347 4.12 -3.38 -25.41
N LEU A 348 5.18 -3.48 -26.21
CA LEU A 348 6.57 -3.53 -25.76
C LEU A 348 7.39 -2.50 -26.54
N ARG A 349 8.13 -1.65 -25.84
CA ARG A 349 9.05 -0.70 -26.47
C ARG A 349 10.49 -1.11 -26.19
N VAL A 350 11.35 -1.04 -27.20
CA VAL A 350 12.80 -1.22 -27.04
C VAL A 350 13.46 0.11 -27.41
N TYR A 351 14.03 0.77 -26.41
CA TYR A 351 14.64 2.08 -26.55
C TYR A 351 16.14 2.01 -26.78
N GLY A 352 16.66 2.95 -27.56
CA GLY A 352 18.10 3.12 -27.77
C GLY A 352 18.80 3.80 -26.58
N PRO A 353 20.14 3.85 -26.58
CA PRO A 353 20.92 4.57 -25.57
C PRO A 353 20.49 6.04 -25.47
N TYR A 354 20.45 6.56 -24.25
CA TYR A 354 20.14 7.95 -23.96
C TYR A 354 21.12 8.50 -22.90
N PRO A 355 21.69 9.71 -23.07
CA PRO A 355 22.77 10.20 -22.20
C PRO A 355 22.39 10.35 -20.72
N ASN A 356 21.14 10.67 -20.43
CA ASN A 356 20.59 10.81 -19.09
C ASN A 356 19.28 10.03 -18.97
N GLU A 357 19.38 8.70 -19.01
CA GLU A 357 18.24 7.82 -18.76
C GLU A 357 17.92 7.82 -17.27
N VAL A 358 16.67 8.12 -16.90
CA VAL A 358 16.12 7.95 -15.55
C VAL A 358 14.88 7.06 -15.63
N ARG A 359 14.85 5.99 -14.84
CA ARG A 359 13.73 5.05 -14.80
C ARG A 359 13.52 4.45 -13.44
N ILE A 360 12.41 3.73 -13.27
CA ILE A 360 12.13 2.96 -12.06
C ILE A 360 12.61 1.51 -12.25
N GLY A 361 13.36 1.01 -11.27
CA GLY A 361 13.85 -0.37 -11.21
C GLY A 361 12.79 -1.38 -10.76
N PRO A 362 13.08 -2.69 -10.86
CA PRO A 362 12.18 -3.74 -10.37
C PRO A 362 12.01 -3.75 -8.84
N ASP A 363 12.96 -3.16 -8.12
CA ASP A 363 12.95 -2.92 -6.66
C ASP A 363 12.27 -1.59 -6.28
N LEU A 364 11.66 -0.92 -7.27
CA LEU A 364 11.06 0.41 -7.19
C LEU A 364 12.06 1.54 -6.89
N ASN A 365 13.36 1.28 -6.96
CA ASN A 365 14.35 2.33 -6.80
C ASN A 365 14.43 3.20 -8.06
N THR A 366 14.74 4.48 -7.88
CA THR A 366 15.11 5.33 -9.02
C THR A 366 16.47 4.88 -9.55
N LEU A 367 16.57 4.68 -10.86
CA LEU A 367 17.79 4.31 -11.54
C LEU A 367 18.18 5.44 -12.49
N ARG A 368 19.44 5.89 -12.43
CA ARG A 368 20.02 6.85 -13.36
C ARG A 368 21.13 6.16 -14.14
N ASN A 369 20.99 6.11 -15.46
CA ASN A 369 21.88 5.38 -16.37
C ASN A 369 22.15 3.95 -15.88
N GLY A 370 21.09 3.24 -15.47
CA GLY A 370 21.12 1.86 -14.98
C GLY A 370 21.65 1.68 -13.55
N LYS A 371 22.07 2.74 -12.86
CA LYS A 371 22.60 2.66 -11.48
C LYS A 371 21.58 3.16 -10.45
N PRO A 372 21.46 2.52 -9.29
CA PRO A 372 20.63 3.01 -8.19
C PRO A 372 20.98 4.46 -7.80
N PHE A 373 19.96 5.28 -7.65
CA PHE A 373 20.05 6.68 -7.27
C PHE A 373 19.00 6.96 -6.19
N PHE A 374 19.43 7.42 -5.01
CA PHE A 374 18.52 7.77 -3.91
C PHE A 374 18.21 9.28 -3.95
N PRO A 375 16.98 9.69 -4.28
CA PRO A 375 16.60 11.09 -4.26
C PRO A 375 16.32 11.53 -2.82
N VAL A 376 17.10 12.50 -2.33
CA VAL A 376 16.90 13.15 -1.04
C VAL A 376 17.18 14.64 -1.18
N GLY A 377 16.25 15.50 -0.80
CA GLY A 377 16.45 16.94 -0.94
C GLY A 377 15.22 17.78 -0.66
N PHE A 378 15.10 18.93 -1.32
CA PHE A 378 14.12 19.97 -0.95
C PHE A 378 13.30 20.49 -2.12
N TYR A 379 12.10 20.97 -1.78
CA TYR A 379 11.32 21.88 -2.62
C TYR A 379 11.84 23.33 -2.50
N SER A 380 11.65 24.09 -3.57
CA SER A 380 11.76 25.56 -3.59
C SER A 380 13.15 26.13 -3.22
N VAL A 381 14.22 25.38 -3.49
CA VAL A 381 15.60 25.89 -3.36
C VAL A 381 15.87 26.87 -4.50
N PRO A 382 16.20 28.15 -4.24
CA PRO A 382 16.55 29.08 -5.30
C PRO A 382 17.98 28.83 -5.80
N THR A 383 18.29 29.24 -7.04
CA THR A 383 19.55 28.94 -7.74
C THR A 383 20.80 29.24 -6.90
N GLN A 384 20.85 30.38 -6.20
CA GLN A 384 22.00 30.79 -5.39
C GLN A 384 22.28 29.89 -4.17
N HIS A 385 21.32 29.06 -3.74
CA HIS A 385 21.46 28.16 -2.59
C HIS A 385 21.67 26.69 -2.98
N LEU A 386 21.72 26.36 -4.28
CA LEU A 386 21.91 24.98 -4.76
C LEU A 386 23.22 24.36 -4.25
N ARG A 387 24.34 25.11 -4.31
CA ARG A 387 25.63 24.64 -3.76
C ARG A 387 25.51 24.24 -2.29
N ARG A 388 24.81 25.04 -1.46
CA ARG A 388 24.66 24.78 -0.03
C ARG A 388 23.89 23.47 0.23
N VAL A 389 22.84 23.22 -0.55
CA VAL A 389 22.08 21.96 -0.46
C VAL A 389 22.94 20.75 -0.88
N ALA A 390 23.74 20.90 -1.93
CA ALA A 390 24.67 19.85 -2.38
C ALA A 390 25.75 19.55 -1.32
N ASP A 391 26.34 20.60 -0.73
CA ASP A 391 27.40 20.48 0.28
C ASP A 391 26.88 19.81 1.57
N ALA A 392 25.60 20.00 1.90
CA ALA A 392 24.90 19.32 2.99
C ALA A 392 24.63 17.82 2.72
N GLY A 393 24.95 17.30 1.53
CA GLY A 393 24.85 15.88 1.19
C GLY A 393 23.56 15.47 0.48
N PHE A 394 22.67 16.41 0.18
CA PHE A 394 21.46 16.15 -0.58
C PHE A 394 21.74 15.94 -2.08
N SER A 395 20.86 15.22 -2.77
CA SER A 395 21.08 14.76 -4.16
C SER A 395 20.08 15.35 -5.18
N VAL A 396 18.93 15.87 -4.70
CA VAL A 396 17.86 16.35 -5.58
C VAL A 396 17.26 17.68 -5.12
N VAL A 397 16.72 18.44 -6.06
CA VAL A 397 15.87 19.61 -5.80
C VAL A 397 14.59 19.54 -6.64
N LEU A 398 13.50 20.11 -6.14
CA LEU A 398 12.25 20.27 -6.90
C LEU A 398 11.88 21.75 -7.00
N THR A 399 11.66 22.22 -8.23
CA THR A 399 11.32 23.62 -8.51
C THR A 399 9.91 23.76 -9.09
N TYR A 400 9.16 24.75 -8.58
CA TYR A 400 7.82 25.11 -9.08
C TYR A 400 7.87 26.01 -10.32
N SER A 401 9.05 26.41 -10.80
CA SER A 401 9.15 27.23 -12.01
C SER A 401 8.65 26.45 -13.22
N SER A 402 7.92 27.14 -14.09
CA SER A 402 7.48 26.64 -15.41
C SER A 402 8.02 27.48 -16.57
N ALA A 403 8.89 28.45 -16.28
CA ALA A 403 9.52 29.28 -17.30
C ALA A 403 10.76 28.56 -17.86
N THR A 404 10.69 28.08 -19.11
CA THR A 404 11.72 27.24 -19.75
C THR A 404 13.13 27.83 -19.67
N GLY A 405 13.31 29.13 -19.95
CA GLY A 405 14.62 29.78 -19.85
C GLY A 405 15.21 29.73 -18.45
N HIS A 406 14.41 30.08 -17.44
CA HIS A 406 14.81 29.99 -16.03
C HIS A 406 15.09 28.53 -15.62
N LEU A 407 14.29 27.57 -16.10
CA LEU A 407 14.51 26.15 -15.82
C LEU A 407 15.83 25.65 -16.40
N LYS A 408 16.20 26.10 -17.61
CA LYS A 408 17.49 25.74 -18.20
C LYS A 408 18.65 26.24 -17.32
N ASP A 409 18.66 27.52 -16.95
CA ASP A 409 19.72 28.09 -16.10
C ASP A 409 19.78 27.41 -14.72
N TYR A 410 18.61 27.06 -14.17
CA TYR A 410 18.50 26.31 -12.92
C TYR A 410 19.11 24.91 -13.02
N LEU A 411 18.82 24.20 -14.12
CA LEU A 411 19.37 22.88 -14.38
C LEU A 411 20.90 22.93 -14.63
N ASP A 412 21.39 23.95 -15.35
CA ASP A 412 22.82 24.18 -15.58
C ASP A 412 23.56 24.31 -14.23
N GLU A 413 23.03 25.13 -13.31
CA GLU A 413 23.61 25.30 -11.98
C GLU A 413 23.49 24.04 -11.12
N ALA A 414 22.32 23.37 -11.11
CA ALA A 414 22.13 22.12 -10.39
C ALA A 414 23.15 21.07 -10.83
N GLY A 415 23.35 20.90 -12.13
CA GLY A 415 24.35 20.00 -12.71
C GLY A 415 25.78 20.38 -12.30
N ARG A 416 26.12 21.67 -12.33
CA ARG A 416 27.45 22.19 -11.93
C ARG A 416 27.79 21.85 -10.47
N VAL A 417 26.79 21.81 -9.58
CA VAL A 417 27.00 21.49 -8.17
C VAL A 417 26.78 20.01 -7.82
N GLY A 418 26.38 19.19 -8.80
CA GLY A 418 26.18 17.74 -8.63
C GLY A 418 24.78 17.33 -8.17
N LEU A 419 23.80 18.23 -8.25
CA LEU A 419 22.40 17.95 -7.96
C LEU A 419 21.66 17.50 -9.22
N SER A 420 20.58 16.74 -9.01
CA SER A 420 19.56 16.48 -10.04
C SER A 420 18.29 17.27 -9.71
N ALA A 421 17.45 17.57 -10.69
CA ALA A 421 16.24 18.37 -10.46
C ALA A 421 14.97 17.72 -11.04
N VAL A 422 13.89 17.81 -10.28
CA VAL A 422 12.52 17.57 -10.76
C VAL A 422 11.88 18.91 -11.08
N VAL A 423 11.31 19.06 -12.28
CA VAL A 423 10.81 20.37 -12.78
C VAL A 423 9.31 20.36 -13.05
N HIS A 424 8.62 21.45 -12.68
CA HIS A 424 7.15 21.60 -12.76
C HIS A 424 6.65 22.18 -14.10
N SER A 425 7.29 21.85 -15.21
CA SER A 425 6.89 22.33 -16.55
C SER A 425 5.50 21.84 -17.02
N PRO A 426 5.06 20.60 -16.73
CA PRO A 426 3.77 20.09 -17.18
C PRO A 426 2.53 20.82 -16.65
N ALA A 427 2.64 21.62 -15.59
CA ALA A 427 1.54 22.49 -15.13
C ALA A 427 1.11 23.53 -16.18
N LEU A 428 1.97 23.83 -17.17
CA LEU A 428 1.60 24.68 -18.31
C LEU A 428 0.42 24.12 -19.10
N TRP A 429 0.22 22.80 -19.13
CA TRP A 429 -0.85 22.11 -19.86
C TRP A 429 -2.25 22.69 -19.62
N PHE A 430 -2.53 23.11 -18.39
CA PHE A 430 -3.86 23.58 -17.99
C PHE A 430 -4.15 25.06 -18.32
N ARG A 431 -3.25 25.69 -19.08
CA ARG A 431 -3.37 27.06 -19.58
C ARG A 431 -3.92 27.05 -21.02
N GLU A 432 -4.50 28.18 -21.43
CA GLU A 432 -4.73 28.44 -22.87
C GLU A 432 -3.37 28.42 -23.57
N ASP A 433 -3.19 27.60 -24.63
CA ASP A 433 -1.91 27.22 -25.29
C ASP A 433 -1.00 26.20 -24.57
N GLY A 434 -1.47 25.61 -23.47
CA GLY A 434 -0.64 24.81 -22.55
C GLY A 434 0.06 23.59 -23.14
N GLU A 435 -0.58 22.90 -24.09
CA GLU A 435 0.01 21.74 -24.77
C GLU A 435 1.24 22.11 -25.60
N GLU A 436 1.14 23.15 -26.43
CA GLU A 436 2.22 23.58 -27.32
C GLU A 436 3.45 24.01 -26.51
N ARG A 437 3.22 24.81 -25.45
CA ARG A 437 4.28 25.25 -24.55
C ARG A 437 4.92 24.11 -23.77
N LEU A 438 4.13 23.11 -23.38
CA LEU A 438 4.67 21.90 -22.76
C LEU A 438 5.60 21.17 -23.73
N ARG A 439 5.18 20.98 -24.98
CA ARG A 439 6.00 20.33 -26.02
C ARG A 439 7.32 21.09 -26.24
N GLU A 440 7.27 22.42 -26.32
CA GLU A 440 8.46 23.27 -26.44
C GLU A 440 9.41 23.12 -25.24
N ALA A 441 8.86 23.18 -24.01
CA ALA A 441 9.65 23.05 -22.80
C ALA A 441 10.31 21.66 -22.68
N VAL A 442 9.57 20.58 -22.97
CA VAL A 442 10.12 19.22 -22.96
C VAL A 442 11.20 19.06 -24.03
N ALA A 443 10.97 19.54 -25.25
CA ALA A 443 11.97 19.51 -26.31
C ALA A 443 13.26 20.28 -25.94
N THR A 444 13.15 21.33 -25.12
CA THR A 444 14.30 22.14 -24.69
C THR A 444 15.08 21.50 -23.54
N LEU A 445 14.41 20.83 -22.60
CA LEU A 445 15.01 20.45 -21.31
C LEU A 445 15.27 18.95 -21.17
N LYS A 446 14.62 18.07 -21.94
CA LYS A 446 14.70 16.60 -21.75
C LYS A 446 16.10 16.01 -21.90
N ASP A 447 16.97 16.64 -22.67
CA ASP A 447 18.35 16.18 -22.88
C ASP A 447 19.33 16.73 -21.82
N HIS A 448 18.83 17.52 -20.87
CA HIS A 448 19.68 18.15 -19.87
C HIS A 448 20.20 17.12 -18.85
N PRO A 449 21.53 17.05 -18.59
CA PRO A 449 22.11 16.00 -17.75
C PRO A 449 21.64 16.06 -16.29
N ALA A 450 21.27 17.22 -15.76
CA ALA A 450 20.76 17.37 -14.40
C ALA A 450 19.25 17.05 -14.24
N LEU A 451 18.52 16.76 -15.32
CA LEU A 451 17.09 16.45 -15.21
C LEU A 451 16.91 15.08 -14.52
N LEU A 452 16.09 15.03 -13.47
CA LEU A 452 15.68 13.77 -12.85
C LEU A 452 14.30 13.32 -13.36
N GLY A 453 13.42 14.29 -13.64
CA GLY A 453 12.12 14.03 -14.24
C GLY A 453 11.13 15.18 -14.06
N TRP A 454 9.86 14.86 -14.28
CA TRP A 454 8.82 15.87 -14.51
C TRP A 454 7.78 15.85 -13.40
N TYR A 455 7.64 16.94 -12.67
CA TYR A 455 6.57 17.11 -11.70
C TYR A 455 5.30 17.54 -12.44
N LEU A 456 4.26 16.70 -12.48
CA LEU A 456 3.11 16.96 -13.35
C LEU A 456 2.22 18.07 -12.80
N ILE A 457 1.78 17.90 -11.56
CA ILE A 457 0.88 18.81 -10.89
C ILE A 457 1.00 18.68 -9.37
N ASP A 458 0.76 19.79 -8.69
CA ASP A 458 0.68 19.89 -7.23
C ASP A 458 -0.77 19.60 -6.76
N GLU A 459 -0.94 18.65 -5.84
CA GLU A 459 -2.20 18.29 -5.17
C GLU A 459 -3.47 18.34 -6.07
N PRO A 460 -3.60 17.45 -7.08
CA PRO A 460 -4.54 17.63 -8.19
C PRO A 460 -6.00 17.88 -7.78
N SER A 461 -6.48 17.25 -6.71
CA SER A 461 -7.87 17.40 -6.24
C SER A 461 -8.15 18.66 -5.42
N LEU A 462 -7.11 19.31 -4.88
CA LEU A 462 -7.19 20.57 -4.15
C LEU A 462 -6.84 21.79 -5.03
N GLY A 463 -6.10 21.59 -6.11
CA GLY A 463 -5.68 22.66 -7.01
C GLY A 463 -6.85 23.48 -7.57
N ARG A 464 -6.58 24.70 -8.05
CA ARG A 464 -7.53 25.77 -8.44
C ARG A 464 -8.70 25.36 -9.37
N LYS A 465 -8.65 24.19 -10.02
CA LYS A 465 -9.72 23.68 -10.89
C LYS A 465 -10.16 22.24 -10.58
N GLY A 466 -9.54 21.55 -9.62
CA GLY A 466 -9.77 20.12 -9.35
C GLY A 466 -9.49 19.25 -10.58
N THR A 467 -8.24 18.83 -10.79
CA THR A 467 -7.85 18.00 -11.92
C THR A 467 -8.30 16.56 -11.71
N SER A 468 -9.14 16.04 -12.60
CA SER A 468 -9.66 14.68 -12.48
C SER A 468 -8.57 13.62 -12.77
N PRO A 469 -8.71 12.37 -12.27
CA PRO A 469 -7.81 11.27 -12.64
C PRO A 469 -7.72 11.05 -14.15
N ALA A 470 -8.83 11.24 -14.88
CA ALA A 470 -8.86 11.07 -16.33
C ALA A 470 -8.04 12.14 -17.06
N ASP A 471 -8.10 13.39 -16.61
CA ASP A 471 -7.29 14.47 -17.18
C ASP A 471 -5.80 14.26 -16.93
N LEU A 472 -5.46 13.83 -15.72
CA LEU A 472 -4.08 13.58 -15.34
C LEU A 472 -3.50 12.35 -16.06
N ALA A 473 -4.31 11.31 -16.27
CA ALA A 473 -3.94 10.16 -17.11
C ALA A 473 -3.61 10.57 -18.56
N ARG A 474 -4.36 11.55 -19.13
CA ARG A 474 -4.08 12.08 -20.47
C ARG A 474 -2.76 12.84 -20.52
N LEU A 475 -2.50 13.69 -19.53
CA LEU A 475 -1.22 14.40 -19.42
C LEU A 475 -0.05 13.41 -19.25
N TYR A 476 -0.21 12.40 -18.40
CA TYR A 476 0.78 11.35 -18.20
C TYR A 476 1.07 10.55 -19.48
N ALA A 477 0.05 10.19 -20.24
CA ALA A 477 0.23 9.52 -21.53
C ALA A 477 1.04 10.38 -22.51
N LEU A 478 0.72 11.67 -22.62
CA LEU A 478 1.49 12.59 -23.45
C LEU A 478 2.95 12.71 -22.99
N MET A 479 3.20 12.82 -21.69
CA MET A 479 4.57 12.93 -21.18
C MET A 479 5.42 11.69 -21.52
N GLN A 480 4.81 10.49 -21.51
CA GLN A 480 5.49 9.27 -21.97
C GLN A 480 5.85 9.30 -23.46
N GLU A 481 5.04 9.95 -24.30
CA GLU A 481 5.33 10.13 -25.72
C GLU A 481 6.46 11.16 -25.95
N LEU A 482 6.45 12.27 -25.19
CA LEU A 482 7.42 13.35 -25.35
C LEU A 482 8.80 13.03 -24.78
N ASP A 483 8.83 12.36 -23.63
CA ASP A 483 10.03 11.98 -22.92
C ASP A 483 9.88 10.59 -22.27
N PRO A 484 10.18 9.52 -23.02
CA PRO A 484 10.12 8.17 -22.49
C PRO A 484 11.29 7.85 -21.54
N TYR A 485 12.31 8.71 -21.45
CA TYR A 485 13.56 8.46 -20.72
C TYR A 485 13.60 9.08 -19.32
N HIS A 486 12.54 9.75 -18.88
CA HIS A 486 12.40 10.26 -17.52
C HIS A 486 11.04 9.94 -16.88
N PRO A 487 11.00 9.71 -15.56
CA PRO A 487 9.76 9.48 -14.83
C PRO A 487 9.00 10.80 -14.57
N THR A 488 7.72 10.62 -14.27
CA THR A 488 6.79 11.67 -13.86
C THR A 488 6.45 11.51 -12.38
N PHE A 489 6.26 12.63 -11.69
CA PHE A 489 6.04 12.74 -10.25
C PHE A 489 4.79 13.57 -9.96
N THR A 490 3.99 13.19 -8.98
CA THR A 490 2.87 14.01 -8.46
C THR A 490 2.65 13.76 -6.99
N VAL A 491 2.30 14.82 -6.27
CA VAL A 491 2.05 14.79 -4.83
C VAL A 491 0.55 14.77 -4.50
N TYR A 492 0.21 14.07 -3.41
CA TYR A 492 -1.15 13.93 -2.92
C TYR A 492 -1.24 14.06 -1.39
N CYS A 493 -2.20 14.86 -0.95
CA CYS A 493 -2.45 15.18 0.46
C CYS A 493 -3.78 14.61 1.00
N ARG A 494 -4.44 13.72 0.25
CA ARG A 494 -5.74 13.13 0.62
C ARG A 494 -5.75 11.60 0.49
N PRO A 495 -5.52 10.87 1.60
CA PRO A 495 -5.44 9.40 1.57
C PRO A 495 -6.65 8.70 0.93
N ALA A 496 -7.86 9.24 1.13
CA ALA A 496 -9.09 8.70 0.56
C ALA A 496 -9.12 8.67 -0.99
N GLU A 497 -8.24 9.45 -1.64
CA GLU A 497 -8.21 9.58 -3.10
C GLU A 497 -7.03 8.84 -3.73
N PHE A 498 -6.06 8.35 -2.96
CA PHE A 498 -4.79 7.79 -3.49
C PHE A 498 -5.01 6.70 -4.55
N ALA A 499 -5.91 5.75 -4.28
CA ALA A 499 -6.20 4.64 -5.19
C ALA A 499 -6.81 5.12 -6.52
N ALA A 500 -7.57 6.21 -6.52
CA ALA A 500 -8.22 6.74 -7.72
C ALA A 500 -7.22 7.31 -8.73
N TYR A 501 -6.02 7.72 -8.28
CA TYR A 501 -4.99 8.32 -9.12
C TYR A 501 -3.81 7.40 -9.42
N ARG A 502 -3.86 6.13 -9.00
CA ARG A 502 -2.78 5.16 -9.16
C ARG A 502 -2.15 5.19 -10.55
N ASP A 503 -2.94 5.22 -11.61
CA ASP A 503 -2.48 5.07 -12.99
C ASP A 503 -2.17 6.39 -13.71
N THR A 504 -1.85 7.45 -12.96
CA THR A 504 -1.63 8.79 -13.51
C THR A 504 -0.17 9.27 -13.44
N HIS A 505 0.75 8.48 -12.88
CA HIS A 505 2.18 8.81 -12.71
C HIS A 505 3.07 7.57 -12.74
N ASP A 506 4.38 7.79 -12.82
CA ASP A 506 5.41 6.78 -12.50
C ASP A 506 5.69 6.73 -11.01
N VAL A 507 5.81 7.91 -10.38
CA VAL A 507 6.17 8.08 -8.98
C VAL A 507 5.06 8.77 -8.21
N PHE A 508 4.58 8.10 -7.18
CA PHE A 508 3.59 8.65 -6.26
C PHE A 508 4.31 9.39 -5.12
N MET A 509 3.98 10.66 -4.91
CA MET A 509 4.49 11.44 -3.78
C MET A 509 3.37 11.70 -2.78
N CYS A 510 3.70 11.73 -1.49
CA CYS A 510 2.73 12.00 -0.42
C CYS A 510 3.34 12.95 0.62
N ASP A 511 2.54 13.90 1.10
CA ASP A 511 2.93 14.97 2.01
C ASP A 511 2.20 14.91 3.37
N PRO A 512 2.56 13.94 4.23
CA PRO A 512 2.09 13.94 5.61
C PRO A 512 2.73 15.10 6.38
N TYR A 513 1.93 16.11 6.75
CA TYR A 513 2.37 17.28 7.53
C TYR A 513 1.80 17.27 8.96
N PRO A 514 2.38 16.47 9.88
CA PRO A 514 1.86 16.31 11.24
C PRO A 514 2.23 17.46 12.18
N VAL A 515 3.37 18.13 11.98
CA VAL A 515 4.00 18.95 13.02
C VAL A 515 3.15 20.17 13.36
N GLY A 516 2.69 20.22 14.61
CA GLY A 516 1.79 21.23 15.17
C GLY A 516 0.32 20.80 15.25
N ASN A 517 -0.07 19.74 14.54
CA ASN A 517 -1.47 19.32 14.42
C ASN A 517 -1.73 17.83 14.79
N ARG A 518 -0.73 16.96 14.59
CA ARG A 518 -0.81 15.51 14.80
C ARG A 518 0.54 14.94 15.26
N GLU A 519 0.52 13.69 15.72
CA GLU A 519 1.72 12.90 16.03
C GLU A 519 2.52 12.56 14.76
N LEU A 520 3.84 12.39 14.89
CA LEU A 520 4.70 12.04 13.75
C LEU A 520 4.36 10.68 13.11
N SER A 521 3.66 9.81 13.85
CA SER A 521 3.15 8.53 13.34
C SER A 521 2.20 8.67 12.14
N GLN A 522 1.66 9.86 11.87
CA GLN A 522 0.94 10.13 10.62
C GLN A 522 1.79 9.84 9.37
N VAL A 523 3.11 10.07 9.43
CA VAL A 523 4.03 9.76 8.31
C VAL A 523 3.97 8.26 7.99
N VAL A 524 3.91 7.42 9.03
CA VAL A 524 3.78 5.97 8.88
C VAL A 524 2.45 5.59 8.26
N GLU A 525 1.35 6.11 8.82
CA GLU A 525 -0.01 5.85 8.34
C GLU A 525 -0.12 6.15 6.84
N TRP A 526 0.32 7.34 6.42
CA TRP A 526 0.17 7.79 5.04
C TRP A 526 1.13 7.09 4.08
N THR A 527 2.33 6.71 4.53
CA THR A 527 3.28 5.91 3.73
C THR A 527 2.69 4.52 3.42
N GLU A 528 2.11 3.84 4.41
CA GLU A 528 1.51 2.51 4.19
C GLU A 528 0.24 2.60 3.34
N LEU A 529 -0.65 3.58 3.60
CA LEU A 529 -1.82 3.82 2.76
C LEU A 529 -1.46 4.10 1.30
N ALA A 530 -0.39 4.88 1.06
CA ALA A 530 0.10 5.15 -0.28
C ALA A 530 0.64 3.87 -0.95
N LYS A 531 1.42 3.05 -0.24
CA LYS A 531 1.94 1.78 -0.76
C LYS A 531 0.82 0.80 -1.12
N ASP A 532 -0.18 0.69 -0.26
CA ASP A 532 -1.37 -0.15 -0.48
C ASP A 532 -2.15 0.36 -1.70
N ALA A 533 -2.38 1.66 -1.80
CA ALA A 533 -3.05 2.28 -2.95
C ALA A 533 -2.29 2.07 -4.27
N MET A 534 -0.95 2.04 -4.21
CA MET A 534 -0.10 1.74 -5.35
C MET A 534 -0.03 0.24 -5.67
N GLY A 535 -0.44 -0.65 -4.75
CA GLY A 535 -0.43 -2.10 -4.96
C GLY A 535 0.97 -2.71 -4.89
N GLY A 536 1.95 -2.00 -4.33
CA GLY A 536 3.32 -2.48 -4.14
C GLY A 536 4.18 -2.57 -5.40
N ASP A 537 3.74 -2.04 -6.55
CA ASP A 537 4.47 -2.07 -7.83
C ASP A 537 4.79 -0.67 -8.39
N LYS A 538 4.50 0.39 -7.62
CA LYS A 538 4.93 1.77 -7.90
C LYS A 538 5.64 2.39 -6.70
N PRO A 539 6.72 3.17 -6.91
CA PRO A 539 7.44 3.81 -5.83
C PRO A 539 6.60 4.88 -5.14
N VAL A 540 6.70 4.88 -3.81
CA VAL A 540 6.16 5.94 -2.94
C VAL A 540 7.32 6.79 -2.44
N HIS A 541 7.25 8.09 -2.69
CA HIS A 541 8.16 9.10 -2.18
C HIS A 541 7.44 9.93 -1.13
N ILE A 542 8.12 10.30 -0.05
CA ILE A 542 7.51 11.11 1.01
C ILE A 542 8.06 12.53 0.95
N VAL A 543 7.18 13.48 1.27
CA VAL A 543 7.44 14.91 1.34
C VAL A 543 7.33 15.31 2.82
N PRO A 544 8.40 15.22 3.62
CA PRO A 544 8.34 15.61 5.02
C PRO A 544 8.09 17.10 5.17
N GLN A 545 7.37 17.47 6.24
CA GLN A 545 7.19 18.87 6.62
C GLN A 545 8.52 19.47 7.02
N ALA A 546 8.88 20.61 6.42
CA ALA A 546 9.98 21.50 6.79
C ALA A 546 9.54 22.97 6.75
N PHE A 547 8.25 23.20 7.04
CA PHE A 547 7.61 24.51 7.07
C PHE A 547 6.70 24.64 8.29
N GLY A 548 6.25 25.86 8.54
CA GLY A 548 5.22 26.17 9.52
C GLY A 548 4.88 27.65 9.48
N SER A 549 3.89 28.07 10.26
CA SER A 549 3.47 29.47 10.35
C SER A 549 3.16 29.86 11.78
N GLU A 550 3.57 31.07 12.17
CA GLU A 550 3.17 31.68 13.43
C GLU A 550 1.88 32.52 13.29
N ASP A 551 1.41 32.73 12.05
CA ASP A 551 0.27 33.59 11.71
C ASP A 551 -0.61 33.03 10.58
N GLY A 552 -1.86 33.49 10.50
CA GLY A 552 -2.78 33.14 9.40
C GLY A 552 -3.53 31.81 9.58
N PRO A 553 -4.22 31.32 8.53
CA PRO A 553 -5.13 30.17 8.62
C PRO A 553 -4.41 28.83 8.89
N GLN A 554 -3.10 28.78 8.67
CA GLN A 554 -2.25 27.60 8.89
C GLN A 554 -1.43 27.67 10.19
N VAL A 555 -1.81 28.53 11.14
CA VAL A 555 -1.12 28.67 12.46
C VAL A 555 -1.06 27.38 13.27
N HIS A 556 -1.88 26.38 12.93
CA HIS A 556 -1.82 25.06 13.53
C HIS A 556 -0.59 24.26 13.10
N TRP A 557 0.09 24.61 12.00
CA TRP A 557 1.37 24.04 11.65
C TRP A 557 2.51 24.90 12.19
N ARG A 558 3.42 24.28 12.95
CA ARG A 558 4.65 24.93 13.40
C ARG A 558 5.85 24.37 12.64
N LEU A 559 6.93 25.15 12.61
CA LEU A 559 8.19 24.68 12.05
C LEU A 559 8.75 23.51 12.87
N PRO A 560 9.19 22.42 12.23
CA PRO A 560 9.81 21.29 12.92
C PRO A 560 11.15 21.62 13.58
N THR A 561 11.46 20.88 14.63
CA THR A 561 12.79 20.76 15.22
C THR A 561 13.66 19.80 14.40
N ALA A 562 14.99 19.87 14.57
CA ALA A 562 15.90 18.93 13.91
C ALA A 562 15.55 17.45 14.17
N ALA A 563 15.19 17.10 15.41
CA ALA A 563 14.83 15.74 15.78
C ALA A 563 13.56 15.26 15.06
N GLU A 564 12.57 16.14 14.87
CA GLU A 564 11.34 15.82 14.13
C GLU A 564 11.61 15.59 12.64
N GLU A 565 12.46 16.41 12.01
CA GLU A 565 12.84 16.25 10.60
C GLU A 565 13.55 14.91 10.33
N ILE A 566 14.49 14.57 11.22
CA ILE A 566 15.24 13.31 11.17
C ILE A 566 14.28 12.14 11.38
N CYS A 567 13.45 12.21 12.43
CA CYS A 567 12.48 11.16 12.76
C CYS A 567 11.49 10.92 11.61
N MET A 568 10.88 11.98 11.05
CA MET A 568 9.95 11.86 9.91
C MET A 568 10.62 11.22 8.70
N GLY A 569 11.86 11.61 8.38
CA GLY A 569 12.64 11.02 7.29
C GLY A 569 12.86 9.52 7.47
N TYR A 570 13.33 9.10 8.64
CA TYR A 570 13.57 7.67 8.91
C TYR A 570 12.28 6.87 9.06
N LEU A 571 11.19 7.42 9.59
CA LEU A 571 9.87 6.77 9.61
C LEU A 571 9.42 6.43 8.19
N ALA A 572 9.50 7.39 7.26
CA ALA A 572 9.17 7.15 5.86
C ALA A 572 10.01 6.02 5.25
N LEU A 573 11.34 6.04 5.45
CA LEU A 573 12.26 5.05 4.89
C LEU A 573 12.09 3.65 5.48
N VAL A 574 11.90 3.54 6.80
CA VAL A 574 11.61 2.27 7.49
C VAL A 574 10.31 1.65 6.97
N HIS A 575 9.36 2.47 6.55
CA HIS A 575 8.10 2.04 5.96
C HIS A 575 8.14 1.85 4.43
N GLY A 576 9.32 1.95 3.82
CA GLY A 576 9.54 1.59 2.42
C GLY A 576 9.44 2.74 1.42
N ALA A 577 9.44 4.00 1.89
CA ALA A 577 9.59 5.14 1.00
C ALA A 577 10.92 5.05 0.22
N LYS A 578 10.90 5.44 -1.05
CA LYS A 578 12.04 5.34 -1.97
C LYS A 578 12.81 6.65 -2.18
N ALA A 579 12.32 7.74 -1.59
CA ALA A 579 12.93 9.05 -1.62
C ALA A 579 12.31 9.98 -0.56
N LEU A 580 13.01 11.08 -0.27
CA LEU A 580 12.54 12.16 0.61
C LEU A 580 12.68 13.53 -0.09
N PHE A 581 11.61 14.31 -0.11
CA PHE A 581 11.62 15.68 -0.64
C PHE A 581 11.05 16.64 0.40
N TYR A 582 11.89 17.21 1.26
CA TYR A 582 11.49 18.12 2.32
C TYR A 582 10.82 19.37 1.75
N TYR A 583 9.57 19.62 2.17
CA TYR A 583 8.84 20.83 1.82
C TYR A 583 8.90 21.77 3.04
N ARG A 584 9.75 22.79 3.06
CA ARG A 584 10.44 23.44 1.92
C ARG A 584 11.68 24.19 2.41
N PHE A 585 12.57 24.58 1.49
CA PHE A 585 13.83 25.24 1.84
C PHE A 585 13.68 26.71 2.27
N ASP A 586 12.72 27.44 1.68
CA ASP A 586 12.43 28.82 2.04
C ASP A 586 11.40 28.91 3.16
N VAL A 587 11.62 29.87 4.07
CA VAL A 587 10.70 30.14 5.18
C VAL A 587 9.71 31.20 4.73
N GLN A 588 8.42 30.92 4.92
CA GLN A 588 7.34 31.79 4.49
C GLN A 588 6.58 32.37 5.68
N GLN A 589 6.01 33.56 5.49
CA GLN A 589 5.09 34.20 6.41
C GLN A 589 3.79 34.56 5.70
N HIS A 590 2.67 34.43 6.42
CA HIS A 590 1.37 34.80 5.92
C HIS A 590 1.14 36.32 5.97
N ASP A 591 0.94 36.94 4.81
CA ASP A 591 0.52 38.34 4.69
C ASP A 591 -1.01 38.44 4.52
N ARG A 592 -1.68 38.92 5.57
CA ARG A 592 -3.15 39.11 5.58
C ARG A 592 -3.62 40.14 4.55
N ASN A 593 -2.83 41.19 4.28
CA ASN A 593 -3.22 42.21 3.31
C ASN A 593 -3.23 41.66 1.89
N LEU A 594 -2.31 40.75 1.56
CA LEU A 594 -2.33 40.05 0.27
C LEU A 594 -3.52 39.11 0.18
N ALA A 595 -3.84 38.37 1.26
CA ALA A 595 -5.02 37.51 1.31
C ALA A 595 -6.32 38.29 1.06
N ASP A 596 -6.50 39.42 1.76
CA ASP A 596 -7.68 40.28 1.63
C ASP A 596 -7.83 40.89 0.22
N GLN A 597 -6.72 41.03 -0.51
CA GLN A 597 -6.69 41.43 -1.92
C GLN A 597 -6.92 40.27 -2.90
N GLY A 598 -7.17 39.05 -2.43
CA GLY A 598 -7.30 37.85 -3.26
C GLY A 598 -5.98 37.41 -3.93
N LYS A 599 -4.84 37.88 -3.43
CA LYS A 599 -3.50 37.51 -3.91
C LYS A 599 -2.96 36.32 -3.11
N TRP A 600 -1.90 35.71 -3.62
CA TRP A 600 -1.18 34.65 -2.90
C TRP A 600 -0.56 35.23 -1.62
N PRO A 601 -0.92 34.75 -0.42
CA PRO A 601 -0.56 35.42 0.83
C PRO A 601 0.73 34.90 1.46
N TRP A 602 1.35 33.84 0.93
CA TRP A 602 2.57 33.27 1.51
C TRP A 602 3.81 33.87 0.87
N VAL A 603 4.52 34.71 1.63
CA VAL A 603 5.69 35.45 1.18
C VAL A 603 6.95 34.86 1.80
N THR A 604 7.96 34.60 0.98
CA THR A 604 9.28 34.18 1.45
C THR A 604 9.96 35.30 2.24
N ILE A 605 10.35 35.03 3.48
CA ILE A 605 11.03 35.98 4.39
C ILE A 605 12.52 35.64 4.59
N GLY A 606 12.95 34.47 4.15
CA GLY A 606 14.33 34.00 4.21
C GLY A 606 14.41 32.50 3.97
N TYR A 607 15.50 31.87 4.40
CA TYR A 607 15.75 30.44 4.17
C TYR A 607 16.15 29.74 5.46
N LEU A 608 15.97 28.41 5.51
CA LEU A 608 16.26 27.60 6.69
C LEU A 608 17.67 27.83 7.28
N PRO A 609 18.76 27.92 6.51
CA PRO A 609 20.10 28.08 7.08
C PRO A 609 20.26 29.38 7.89
N GLU A 610 19.66 30.47 7.43
CA GLU A 610 19.77 31.78 8.08
C GLU A 610 18.77 31.94 9.22
N LEU A 611 17.52 31.52 9.00
CA LEU A 611 16.44 31.77 9.95
C LEU A 611 16.28 30.68 11.00
N ARG A 612 16.78 29.46 10.71
CA ARG A 612 16.63 28.26 11.55
C ARG A 612 17.93 27.43 11.59
N PRO A 613 19.06 28.03 12.02
CA PRO A 613 20.37 27.39 11.95
C PRO A 613 20.45 26.04 12.70
N GLU A 614 19.74 25.89 13.83
CA GLU A 614 19.71 24.62 14.58
C GLU A 614 18.98 23.51 13.81
N THR A 615 17.82 23.82 13.22
CA THR A 615 17.10 22.88 12.34
C THR A 615 17.94 22.53 11.12
N TRP A 616 18.58 23.52 10.50
CA TRP A 616 19.46 23.31 9.34
C TRP A 616 20.67 22.42 9.67
N ALA A 617 21.33 22.63 10.81
CA ALA A 617 22.45 21.78 11.23
C ALA A 617 22.05 20.30 11.38
N GLY A 618 20.84 20.03 11.89
CA GLY A 618 20.27 18.68 11.92
C GLY A 618 20.02 18.10 10.53
N LEU A 619 19.51 18.91 9.60
CA LEU A 619 19.31 18.52 8.21
C LEU A 619 20.63 18.29 7.47
N GLU A 620 21.71 19.03 7.78
CA GLU A 620 23.05 18.76 7.25
C GLU A 620 23.58 17.41 7.75
N MET A 621 23.37 17.09 9.03
CA MET A 621 23.71 15.78 9.58
C MET A 621 22.93 14.67 8.86
N LEU A 622 21.63 14.87 8.66
CA LEU A 622 20.77 13.95 7.93
C LEU A 622 21.24 13.77 6.48
N GLY A 623 21.48 14.85 5.74
CA GLY A 623 21.94 14.79 4.35
C GLY A 623 23.26 14.03 4.21
N ALA A 624 24.21 14.27 5.12
CA ALA A 624 25.46 13.52 5.18
C ALA A 624 25.24 12.02 5.49
N GLN A 625 24.34 11.68 6.42
CA GLN A 625 23.96 10.29 6.69
C GLN A 625 23.31 9.63 5.47
N MET A 626 22.33 10.29 4.85
CA MET A 626 21.61 9.79 3.67
C MET A 626 22.55 9.53 2.50
N LYS A 627 23.53 10.41 2.27
CA LYS A 627 24.57 10.21 1.26
C LYS A 627 25.39 8.95 1.51
N ARG A 628 25.76 8.67 2.76
CA ARG A 628 26.52 7.45 3.12
C ARG A 628 25.67 6.19 3.07
N LEU A 629 24.42 6.27 3.55
CA LEU A 629 23.52 5.12 3.69
C LEU A 629 22.68 4.84 2.44
N ALA A 630 22.73 5.69 1.41
CA ALA A 630 21.96 5.50 0.18
C ALA A 630 22.08 4.07 -0.42
N PRO A 631 23.27 3.45 -0.55
CA PRO A 631 23.36 2.07 -1.05
C PRO A 631 22.62 1.06 -0.16
N VAL A 632 22.64 1.26 1.15
CA VAL A 632 21.97 0.40 2.14
C VAL A 632 20.45 0.61 2.11
N ILE A 633 19.98 1.85 2.10
CA ILE A 633 18.55 2.21 2.07
C ILE A 633 17.87 1.61 0.84
N LEU A 634 18.56 1.64 -0.30
CA LEU A 634 18.08 1.09 -1.57
C LEU A 634 18.19 -0.44 -1.65
N SER A 635 18.90 -1.10 -0.74
CA SER A 635 19.07 -2.55 -0.76
C SER A 635 17.80 -3.29 -0.34
N PRO A 636 17.62 -4.55 -0.74
CA PRO A 636 16.47 -5.35 -0.33
C PRO A 636 16.51 -5.71 1.17
N GLU A 637 15.37 -6.16 1.70
CA GLU A 637 15.33 -6.81 3.00
C GLU A 637 15.96 -8.21 2.92
N PRO A 638 16.83 -8.59 3.87
CA PRO A 638 17.40 -9.93 3.89
C PRO A 638 16.38 -10.98 4.34
N SER A 639 16.75 -12.26 4.17
CA SER A 639 15.94 -13.39 4.64
C SER A 639 15.98 -13.60 6.15
N VAL A 640 16.91 -12.94 6.85
CA VAL A 640 16.94 -12.93 8.33
C VAL A 640 15.90 -11.97 8.89
N SER A 641 15.49 -12.18 10.13
CA SER A 641 14.51 -11.31 10.79
C SER A 641 15.03 -10.71 12.08
N ALA A 642 14.53 -9.51 12.38
CA ALA A 642 14.75 -8.80 13.63
C ALA A 642 13.39 -8.52 14.27
N THR A 643 13.21 -8.90 15.52
CA THR A 643 12.04 -8.55 16.33
C THR A 643 12.45 -7.47 17.32
N VAL A 644 11.74 -6.36 17.32
CA VAL A 644 11.92 -5.25 18.27
C VAL A 644 10.72 -5.20 19.20
N THR A 645 10.97 -5.22 20.51
CA THR A 645 9.94 -5.22 21.56
C THR A 645 10.18 -4.03 22.51
N PRO A 646 9.22 -3.12 22.72
CA PRO A 646 7.87 -3.13 22.16
C PRO A 646 7.88 -2.85 20.66
N ALA A 647 7.02 -3.55 19.92
CA ALA A 647 6.88 -3.37 18.48
C ALA A 647 6.01 -2.15 18.16
N LYS A 648 5.57 -2.02 16.90
CA LYS A 648 4.61 -1.00 16.46
C LYS A 648 3.37 -0.98 17.38
N PRO A 649 2.83 0.21 17.73
CA PRO A 649 3.22 1.54 17.24
C PRO A 649 4.36 2.20 18.03
N MET A 650 4.99 1.52 19.01
CA MET A 650 5.99 2.15 19.87
C MET A 650 7.34 2.32 19.17
N LEU A 651 7.84 1.27 18.53
CA LEU A 651 9.07 1.33 17.75
C LEU A 651 8.83 0.81 16.34
N HIS A 652 9.47 1.48 15.38
CA HIS A 652 9.39 1.17 13.96
C HIS A 652 10.75 0.70 13.50
N ALA A 653 10.81 -0.45 12.83
CA ALA A 653 12.09 -1.03 12.42
C ALA A 653 12.07 -1.57 10.99
N ALA A 654 13.22 -1.49 10.34
CA ALA A 654 13.47 -2.07 9.02
C ALA A 654 14.89 -2.65 8.95
N LEU A 655 15.01 -3.77 8.26
CA LEU A 655 16.29 -4.46 8.08
C LEU A 655 16.71 -4.39 6.61
N ARG A 656 17.99 -4.12 6.35
CA ARG A 656 18.58 -4.02 5.02
C ARG A 656 19.87 -4.82 4.97
N GLU A 657 20.20 -5.40 3.83
CA GLU A 657 21.47 -6.08 3.62
C GLU A 657 22.16 -5.53 2.37
N HIS A 658 23.38 -5.05 2.54
CA HIS A 658 24.20 -4.49 1.48
C HIS A 658 25.58 -5.12 1.51
N GLU A 659 25.99 -5.76 0.42
CA GLU A 659 27.31 -6.41 0.27
C GLU A 659 27.66 -7.36 1.43
N GLY A 660 26.66 -8.11 1.92
CA GLY A 660 26.81 -9.06 3.03
C GLY A 660 26.78 -8.45 4.42
N THR A 661 26.79 -7.11 4.55
CA THR A 661 26.60 -6.40 5.82
C THR A 661 25.12 -6.07 6.03
N ARG A 662 24.62 -6.28 7.24
CA ARG A 662 23.23 -6.02 7.62
C ARG A 662 23.10 -4.75 8.46
N TYR A 663 22.00 -4.05 8.25
CA TYR A 663 21.68 -2.78 8.90
C TYR A 663 20.26 -2.81 9.43
N LEU A 664 20.10 -2.70 10.75
CA LEU A 664 18.82 -2.56 11.41
C LEU A 664 18.60 -1.08 11.75
N PHE A 665 17.56 -0.49 11.18
CA PHE A 665 17.09 0.85 11.51
C PHE A 665 15.96 0.71 12.52
N VAL A 666 16.01 1.46 13.63
CA VAL A 666 14.94 1.49 14.64
C VAL A 666 14.64 2.94 15.02
N VAL A 667 13.35 3.29 14.99
CA VAL A 667 12.86 4.65 15.17
C VAL A 667 11.81 4.68 16.27
N ASN A 668 12.00 5.59 17.23
CA ASN A 668 10.98 5.98 18.21
C ASN A 668 10.30 7.27 17.71
N PRO A 669 9.00 7.25 17.35
CA PRO A 669 8.27 8.45 16.94
C PRO A 669 7.68 9.25 18.11
N HIS A 670 7.88 8.80 19.35
CA HIS A 670 7.22 9.34 20.53
C HIS A 670 8.08 10.31 21.32
N GLU A 671 7.41 11.08 22.16
CA GLU A 671 7.97 12.02 23.13
C GLU A 671 8.57 11.34 24.39
N GLU A 672 8.25 10.06 24.57
CA GLU A 672 8.65 9.24 25.71
C GLU A 672 9.91 8.43 25.37
N THR A 673 10.70 8.10 26.39
CA THR A 673 11.84 7.18 26.24
C THR A 673 11.34 5.74 26.28
N VAL A 674 11.87 4.88 25.40
CA VAL A 674 11.44 3.49 25.24
C VAL A 674 12.63 2.55 25.40
N ASP A 675 12.60 1.68 26.40
CA ASP A 675 13.53 0.56 26.49
C ASP A 675 13.09 -0.56 25.57
N ALA A 676 14.02 -1.09 24.76
CA ALA A 676 13.74 -2.11 23.78
C ALA A 676 14.58 -3.38 23.99
N GLU A 677 13.96 -4.53 23.77
CA GLU A 677 14.64 -5.79 23.46
C GLU A 677 14.66 -5.98 21.94
N ILE A 678 15.85 -6.19 21.37
CA ILE A 678 16.02 -6.54 19.96
C ILE A 678 16.52 -7.98 19.87
N ARG A 679 15.76 -8.82 19.16
CA ARG A 679 16.07 -10.22 18.91
C ARG A 679 16.36 -10.46 17.44
N MET A 680 17.52 -11.02 17.15
CA MET A 680 17.97 -11.39 15.82
C MET A 680 17.77 -12.90 15.61
N ALA A 681 17.02 -13.28 14.56
CA ALA A 681 16.80 -14.67 14.20
C ALA A 681 17.47 -15.02 12.87
N GLY A 682 17.96 -16.25 12.75
CA GLY A 682 18.61 -16.73 11.53
C GLY A 682 20.07 -16.29 11.34
N VAL A 683 20.68 -15.63 12.34
CA VAL A 683 22.09 -15.20 12.31
C VAL A 683 22.76 -15.48 13.66
N LYS A 684 24.05 -15.87 13.63
CA LYS A 684 24.89 -15.95 14.82
C LYS A 684 25.74 -14.69 14.91
N ILE A 685 25.40 -13.82 15.83
CA ILE A 685 26.14 -12.57 16.10
C ILE A 685 26.51 -12.50 17.58
N GLU A 686 27.70 -12.01 17.86
CA GLU A 686 28.20 -11.78 19.22
C GLU A 686 28.19 -10.29 19.58
N THR A 687 28.17 -9.41 18.58
CA THR A 687 28.20 -7.95 18.76
C THR A 687 27.44 -7.28 17.62
N VAL A 688 26.75 -6.18 17.93
CA VAL A 688 26.24 -5.23 16.94
C VAL A 688 26.90 -3.87 17.16
N HIS A 689 27.14 -3.13 16.09
CA HIS A 689 27.74 -1.80 16.14
C HIS A 689 26.65 -0.75 15.99
N ARG A 690 26.32 -0.03 17.06
CA ARG A 690 25.43 1.13 16.98
C ARG A 690 26.19 2.29 16.37
N LEU A 691 25.76 2.74 15.20
CA LEU A 691 26.33 3.90 14.52
C LEU A 691 25.94 5.15 15.30
N SER A 692 26.92 5.88 15.83
CA SER A 692 26.67 7.12 16.54
C SER A 692 26.46 8.28 15.57
N GLU A 693 25.63 9.23 15.99
CA GLU A 693 25.39 10.46 15.25
C GLU A 693 26.36 11.54 15.71
N GLY A 694 27.28 11.98 14.84
CA GLY A 694 28.01 13.23 15.04
C GLY A 694 29.49 13.22 14.65
N SER A 695 29.80 13.89 13.55
CA SER A 695 30.58 15.14 13.63
C SER A 695 30.27 15.94 12.37
N ALA A 696 29.44 16.99 12.52
CA ALA A 696 29.28 18.02 11.51
C ALA A 696 30.58 18.82 11.46
N GLY A 697 31.52 18.38 10.63
CA GLY A 697 32.80 19.03 10.40
C GLY A 697 33.51 18.42 9.20
N PRO A 698 34.43 19.14 8.55
CA PRO A 698 35.14 18.67 7.35
C PRO A 698 35.97 17.39 7.54
N ASP A 699 36.13 16.91 8.78
CA ASP A 699 36.79 15.65 9.14
C ASP A 699 35.79 14.51 9.50
N ALA A 700 34.56 14.52 8.95
CA ALA A 700 33.53 13.48 9.12
C ALA A 700 33.84 12.14 8.40
N GLY A 701 35.06 11.63 8.56
CA GLY A 701 35.55 10.39 7.95
C GLY A 701 35.41 9.14 8.83
N ALA A 702 35.08 9.28 10.12
CA ALA A 702 34.87 8.16 11.02
C ALA A 702 33.47 8.25 11.65
N VAL A 703 32.59 7.30 11.31
CA VAL A 703 31.38 7.05 12.08
C VAL A 703 31.86 6.47 13.40
N ALA A 704 31.67 7.17 14.52
CA ALA A 704 31.93 6.55 15.80
C ALA A 704 30.91 5.41 16.00
N GLU A 705 31.37 4.25 16.41
CA GLU A 705 30.55 3.07 16.63
C GLU A 705 30.58 2.73 18.11
N GLN A 706 29.44 2.31 18.65
CA GLN A 706 29.36 1.73 19.98
C GLN A 706 29.04 0.25 19.86
N ASP A 707 29.94 -0.58 20.35
CA ASP A 707 29.77 -2.02 20.40
C ASP A 707 28.74 -2.39 21.48
N ILE A 708 27.73 -3.16 21.08
CA ILE A 708 26.71 -3.71 21.98
C ILE A 708 26.81 -5.24 21.93
N PRO A 709 27.12 -5.90 23.06
CA PRO A 709 27.23 -7.35 23.10
C PRO A 709 25.86 -8.01 22.92
N VAL A 710 25.82 -9.07 22.11
CA VAL A 710 24.61 -9.87 21.86
C VAL A 710 24.70 -11.19 22.64
N LYS A 711 23.68 -11.49 23.43
CA LYS A 711 23.60 -12.73 24.21
C LYS A 711 22.40 -13.55 23.76
N GLY A 712 22.64 -14.76 23.26
CA GLY A 712 21.56 -15.63 22.79
C GLY A 712 20.74 -15.04 21.62
N GLY A 713 21.38 -14.22 20.78
CA GLY A 713 20.72 -13.50 19.69
C GLY A 713 19.93 -12.27 20.12
N VAL A 714 20.07 -11.81 21.38
CA VAL A 714 19.33 -10.68 21.94
C VAL A 714 20.28 -9.58 22.45
N PHE A 715 19.92 -8.33 22.21
CA PHE A 715 20.52 -7.16 22.86
C PHE A 715 19.43 -6.16 23.26
N HIS A 716 19.79 -5.23 24.14
CA HIS A 716 18.89 -4.19 24.62
C HIS A 716 19.43 -2.81 24.29
N ASP A 717 18.54 -1.87 24.05
CA ASP A 717 18.90 -0.46 23.89
C ASP A 717 17.77 0.45 24.39
N CYS A 718 18.11 1.70 24.70
CA CYS A 718 17.20 2.72 25.20
C CYS A 718 17.03 3.82 24.15
N PHE A 719 15.81 4.00 23.66
CA PHE A 719 15.47 4.97 22.63
C PHE A 719 14.89 6.22 23.28
N GLY A 720 15.67 7.30 23.32
CA GLY A 720 15.17 8.59 23.78
C GLY A 720 14.03 9.13 22.91
N LYS A 721 13.49 10.29 23.29
CA LYS A 721 12.51 11.03 22.52
C LYS A 721 12.96 11.18 21.06
N LEU A 722 12.09 10.81 20.12
CA LEU A 722 12.32 10.93 18.66
C LEU A 722 13.61 10.25 18.15
N ALA A 723 14.16 9.31 18.92
CA ALA A 723 15.47 8.74 18.62
C ALA A 723 15.44 7.81 17.39
N VAL A 724 16.49 7.89 16.59
CA VAL A 724 16.79 6.95 15.51
C VAL A 724 18.11 6.27 15.84
N HIS A 725 18.10 4.95 15.96
CA HIS A 725 19.33 4.17 16.07
C HIS A 725 19.50 3.27 14.84
N ILE A 726 20.75 3.14 14.40
CA ILE A 726 21.14 2.29 13.28
C ILE A 726 22.20 1.32 13.79
N TYR A 727 21.95 0.03 13.62
CA TYR A 727 22.85 -1.03 14.03
C TYR A 727 23.43 -1.71 12.79
N ARG A 728 24.74 -1.95 12.78
CA ARG A 728 25.45 -2.68 11.75
C ARG A 728 25.99 -4.01 12.31
N PHE A 729 25.89 -5.08 11.53
CA PHE A 729 26.43 -6.41 11.86
C PHE A 729 26.60 -7.27 10.60
N GLU A 730 27.36 -8.37 10.71
CA GLU A 730 27.67 -9.31 9.62
C GLU A 730 26.97 -10.67 9.79
#